data_AF-A0A918JYE7-F1
#
_entry.id   AF-A0A918JYE7-F1
#
_cell.length_a   1.000
_cell.length_b   1.000
_cell.length_c   1.000
_cell.angle_alpha   90.00
_cell.angle_beta   90.00
_cell.angle_gamma   90.00
#
_symmetry.space_group_name_H-M   'P 1'
#
loop_
_entity.id
_entity.type
_entity.pdbx_description
1 polymer ?
#
loop_
_entity_poly.entity_id
_entity_poly.type
_entity_poly.pdbx_seq_one_letter_code
_entity_poly.pdbx_strand_id
1 'polypeptide(L)'
;MKLEFPHARWLAGLMAAAVLTGCNLDNNKDDDKNDDDNDQGGGGQAEVWESRGTLMLAGGHLTLCSSMAQSYCNDWDTYRSTELAHLSDDEIRVPVIEGVVLSDAKINDVLSDPAWDTNTVYAEAADAILTYLQSQQELYTSWDDFRSAFIAVPASEVNVTDGDGNDLDGNTIWFNASDAQWSTFDRLKEVDDTFQYTVTQAKVDAAMALTDVVALEAELKTALSTALDEQVFDDPVLQLEFIDYFGDINVVDATVNGWKLYKKWLSDAEYFFMLDTLDPEDDGTHVINAANISTIENDSTVAWDEQNRSDLVTVLQHLLDEAGEDITYATRDDFKAAFTDVYLDGDGNALNPTYTLGSDAWDALETSLQYQILRELVNPLTDYERPLERIALEESTSQDAIDVIKAVVEKAKGDSDEAPTILVMTSSSNDSYDAVDFYTDIFNQAGANAQWLPVDRAFQDAQASGRCDLLPIYHGLYANHPHLDALYPDHAQAHQNACENPASVLSMIEDADALFINGGGQRRSLDALMPEVSAGVREDSDAMALIRQRFNDGDLIVGGTSAGTAVQGGGSLNDDGFTIPMIDGGTAHDVLVDGYDSGIAVFEGGLGLFDYGITDTHFSERARETRLVKLAQQTGVRFGFGVDETTALIVERQENTAGVERARMNVIGAGGVYITDLGDATQTSADGQPLAIEGVVTHFLTHGDGATFTPHDGEFDFDLADGKTEISVDTGVATVTNDDVIYEDNYRQMATTMVANGAADATGTSYENDPTYEVNLSRTGDSVGYADTSGRVSYIHFQLDLSPQN
;
A
#
# COMPACT_ATOMS: atom_id res chain seq x y z
N MET A 1 9.36 49.86 26.45
CA MET A 1 9.08 49.74 27.90
C MET A 1 9.70 48.42 28.32
N LYS A 2 10.87 48.50 28.95
CA LYS A 2 11.72 47.38 29.40
C LYS A 2 11.39 47.07 30.87
N LEU A 3 11.47 45.80 31.26
CA LEU A 3 11.75 45.26 32.62
C LEU A 3 12.07 43.77 32.37
N GLU A 4 13.32 43.32 32.23
CA GLU A 4 14.44 43.13 33.18
C GLU A 4 14.25 42.04 34.27
N PHE A 5 15.07 40.98 34.12
CA PHE A 5 15.39 39.80 34.96
C PHE A 5 15.78 40.09 36.44
N PRO A 6 15.90 39.08 37.35
CA PRO A 6 17.20 38.39 37.55
C PRO A 6 17.20 36.93 38.09
N HIS A 7 18.37 36.31 37.88
CA HIS A 7 18.91 35.02 38.31
C HIS A 7 19.12 34.79 39.83
N ALA A 8 19.13 33.48 40.19
CA ALA A 8 20.05 32.73 41.07
C ALA A 8 20.25 33.07 42.57
N ARG A 9 20.18 32.05 43.45
CA ARG A 9 21.35 31.42 44.16
C ARG A 9 20.95 30.56 45.41
N TRP A 10 21.51 29.33 45.44
CA TRP A 10 22.16 28.58 46.54
C TRP A 10 21.44 28.21 47.86
N LEU A 11 21.42 26.91 48.18
CA LEU A 11 22.06 26.37 49.40
C LEU A 11 22.37 24.87 49.30
N ALA A 12 23.62 24.53 49.61
CA ALA A 12 24.18 23.18 49.74
C ALA A 12 23.90 22.57 51.12
N GLY A 13 23.91 21.23 51.21
CA GLY A 13 23.80 20.51 52.48
C GLY A 13 24.19 19.02 52.43
N LEU A 14 25.50 18.77 52.50
CA LEU A 14 26.19 17.67 53.20
C LEU A 14 26.01 16.20 52.81
N MET A 15 27.16 15.61 52.45
CA MET A 15 27.50 14.18 52.46
C MET A 15 27.24 13.49 53.80
N ALA A 16 26.90 12.19 53.73
CA ALA A 16 27.37 11.19 54.69
C ALA A 16 27.58 9.85 53.98
N ALA A 17 28.83 9.39 53.94
CA ALA A 17 29.22 8.03 53.60
C ALA A 17 28.88 7.07 54.74
N ALA A 18 28.46 5.85 54.40
CA ALA A 18 28.55 4.69 55.27
C ALA A 18 29.04 3.49 54.45
N VAL A 19 30.28 3.07 54.74
CA VAL A 19 30.87 1.79 54.37
C VAL A 19 30.62 0.83 55.53
N LEU A 20 30.17 -0.41 55.26
CA LEU A 20 30.79 -1.67 55.74
C LEU A 20 29.88 -2.90 55.52
N THR A 21 30.48 -3.90 54.85
CA THR A 21 30.37 -5.37 55.03
C THR A 21 29.01 -6.02 54.80
N GLY A 22 28.83 -7.03 53.95
CA GLY A 22 29.75 -8.04 53.44
C GLY A 22 29.17 -9.42 53.76
N CYS A 23 28.91 -10.24 52.75
CA CYS A 23 28.95 -11.69 52.87
C CYS A 23 29.30 -12.29 51.50
N ASN A 24 30.48 -12.90 51.50
CA ASN A 24 31.13 -13.64 50.45
C ASN A 24 30.64 -15.11 50.49
N LEU A 25 30.51 -15.75 49.33
CA LEU A 25 30.73 -17.20 49.19
C LEU A 25 31.42 -17.49 47.85
N ASP A 26 32.74 -17.27 47.84
CA ASP A 26 33.70 -18.00 47.02
C ASP A 26 33.77 -19.48 47.43
N ASN A 27 34.00 -20.35 46.45
CA ASN A 27 34.90 -21.50 46.48
C ASN A 27 34.87 -22.16 45.08
N ASN A 28 35.96 -22.50 44.38
CA ASN A 28 37.40 -22.42 44.63
C ASN A 28 38.08 -22.98 43.34
N LYS A 29 39.09 -22.29 42.79
CA LYS A 29 40.46 -22.79 42.46
C LYS A 29 40.66 -23.94 41.46
N ASP A 30 41.74 -24.06 40.67
CA ASP A 30 43.06 -23.42 40.43
C ASP A 30 43.41 -23.80 38.94
N ASP A 31 44.29 -23.20 38.13
CA ASP A 31 45.75 -23.01 38.29
C ASP A 31 46.32 -22.12 37.15
N ASP A 32 47.37 -21.39 37.53
CA ASP A 32 48.32 -20.50 36.83
C ASP A 32 48.81 -20.85 35.40
N LYS A 33 49.07 -19.81 34.60
CA LYS A 33 50.46 -19.40 34.22
C LYS A 33 50.56 -18.03 33.52
N ASN A 34 51.48 -17.22 34.05
CA ASN A 34 52.08 -16.01 33.51
C ASN A 34 52.55 -16.13 32.05
N ASP A 35 52.46 -15.03 31.30
CA ASP A 35 53.64 -14.45 30.65
C ASP A 35 53.52 -12.92 30.61
N ASP A 36 54.65 -12.28 30.96
CA ASP A 36 54.84 -10.85 31.18
C ASP A 36 55.02 -10.03 29.89
N ASP A 37 54.53 -8.79 29.98
CA ASP A 37 55.13 -7.53 29.52
C ASP A 37 55.09 -7.04 28.06
N ASN A 38 54.57 -5.81 27.99
CA ASN A 38 54.83 -4.69 27.08
C ASN A 38 54.14 -4.66 25.71
N ASP A 39 52.97 -4.01 25.69
CA ASP A 39 52.84 -2.86 24.79
C ASP A 39 52.07 -1.70 25.45
N GLN A 40 52.39 -0.50 25.00
CA GLN A 40 52.23 0.77 25.68
C GLN A 40 50.78 1.28 25.72
N GLY A 41 50.50 2.12 26.72
CA GLY A 41 49.19 2.68 26.98
C GLY A 41 48.63 3.52 25.84
N GLY A 42 47.45 3.12 25.39
CA GLY A 42 46.42 3.99 24.81
C GLY A 42 45.15 3.72 25.61
N GLY A 43 44.88 4.55 26.61
CA GLY A 43 43.59 4.52 27.32
C GLY A 43 42.51 5.08 26.39
N GLY A 44 42.01 4.27 25.47
CA GLY A 44 40.75 4.55 24.78
C GLY A 44 39.63 4.36 25.80
N GLN A 45 38.94 5.45 26.14
CA GLN A 45 37.62 5.29 26.77
C GLN A 45 36.76 4.54 25.75
N ALA A 46 36.10 3.47 26.18
CA ALA A 46 35.13 2.79 25.32
C ALA A 46 34.10 3.83 24.87
N GLU A 47 33.94 3.95 23.55
CA GLU A 47 33.01 4.90 22.96
C GLU A 47 31.58 4.49 23.35
N VAL A 48 30.85 5.41 23.97
CA VAL A 48 29.47 5.17 24.42
C VAL A 48 28.54 5.52 23.27
N TRP A 49 27.68 4.56 22.92
CA TRP A 49 26.66 4.68 21.88
C TRP A 49 25.29 4.66 22.56
N GLU A 50 24.48 5.67 22.31
CA GLU A 50 23.12 5.83 22.84
C GLU A 50 22.12 5.45 21.74
N SER A 51 21.09 4.66 22.08
CA SER A 51 20.04 4.32 21.12
C SER A 51 19.13 5.52 20.87
N ARG A 52 18.71 5.69 19.61
CA ARG A 52 17.86 6.79 19.13
C ARG A 52 16.54 6.34 18.54
N GLY A 53 16.33 5.04 18.39
CA GLY A 53 15.14 4.49 17.72
C GLY A 53 15.39 3.06 17.30
N THR A 54 14.34 2.24 17.33
CA THR A 54 14.39 0.87 16.83
C THR A 54 13.25 0.65 15.86
N LEU A 55 13.62 0.13 14.70
CA LEU A 55 12.73 -0.11 13.58
C LEU A 55 12.69 -1.60 13.25
N MET A 56 11.57 -2.07 12.75
CA MET A 56 11.45 -3.42 12.21
C MET A 56 10.74 -3.39 10.85
N LEU A 57 11.48 -3.77 9.81
CA LEU A 57 11.00 -3.87 8.43
C LEU A 57 10.72 -5.34 8.11
N ALA A 58 9.46 -5.77 8.12
CA ALA A 58 9.09 -7.11 7.70
C ALA A 58 8.64 -7.15 6.24
N GLY A 59 9.12 -8.15 5.49
CA GLY A 59 9.01 -8.14 4.03
C GLY A 59 7.65 -8.53 3.48
N GLY A 60 6.71 -9.07 4.25
CA GLY A 60 5.41 -9.41 3.67
C GLY A 60 4.62 -10.46 4.42
N HIS A 61 4.00 -11.37 3.66
CA HIS A 61 3.03 -12.34 4.16
C HIS A 61 3.61 -13.15 5.32
N LEU A 62 3.13 -12.89 6.53
CA LEU A 62 3.46 -13.67 7.72
C LEU A 62 2.48 -14.84 7.77
N THR A 63 2.98 -16.05 7.56
CA THR A 63 2.20 -17.29 7.52
C THR A 63 1.79 -17.73 8.93
N LEU A 64 0.79 -17.04 9.49
CA LEU A 64 0.31 -17.24 10.85
C LEU A 64 -1.08 -17.89 10.87
N CYS A 65 -1.28 -18.80 11.82
CA CYS A 65 -2.52 -19.55 11.96
C CYS A 65 -3.66 -18.66 12.50
N SER A 66 -4.76 -18.59 11.74
CA SER A 66 -6.00 -17.97 12.17
C SER A 66 -7.23 -18.73 11.68
N SER A 67 -8.39 -18.37 12.22
CA SER A 67 -9.67 -18.87 11.75
C SER A 67 -9.96 -18.49 10.30
N MET A 68 -9.37 -17.40 9.78
CA MET A 68 -9.42 -16.97 8.38
C MET A 68 -8.33 -17.62 7.51
N ALA A 69 -7.24 -18.11 8.10
CA ALA A 69 -6.11 -18.68 7.39
C ALA A 69 -5.76 -20.08 7.93
N GLN A 70 -6.75 -20.97 7.93
CA GLN A 70 -6.66 -22.30 8.54
C GLN A 70 -5.58 -23.18 7.89
N SER A 71 -5.19 -22.90 6.64
CA SER A 71 -4.11 -23.58 5.93
C SER A 71 -2.71 -23.30 6.52
N TYR A 72 -2.57 -22.24 7.32
CA TYR A 72 -1.33 -21.92 8.04
C TYR A 72 -1.31 -22.50 9.47
N CYS A 73 -2.29 -23.32 9.82
CA CYS A 73 -2.36 -24.01 11.09
C CYS A 73 -1.83 -25.44 10.97
N ASN A 74 -1.05 -25.89 11.96
CA ASN A 74 -0.63 -27.28 12.08
C ASN A 74 -1.85 -28.22 12.22
N ASP A 75 -2.86 -27.82 13.01
CA ASP A 75 -4.13 -28.53 13.18
C ASP A 75 -5.24 -27.59 13.69
N TRP A 76 -5.88 -26.85 12.77
CA TRP A 76 -6.98 -25.94 13.11
C TRP A 76 -8.17 -26.66 13.75
N ASP A 77 -8.56 -27.83 13.23
CA ASP A 77 -9.72 -28.58 13.73
C ASP A 77 -9.54 -29.00 15.19
N THR A 78 -8.33 -29.42 15.57
CA THR A 78 -8.02 -29.71 16.98
C THR A 78 -8.12 -28.43 17.81
N TYR A 79 -7.45 -27.34 17.43
CA TYR A 79 -7.51 -26.08 18.19
C TYR A 79 -8.96 -25.56 18.35
N ARG A 80 -9.74 -25.58 17.27
CA ARG A 80 -11.16 -25.22 17.24
C ARG A 80 -11.99 -26.08 18.19
N SER A 81 -11.74 -27.39 18.23
CA SER A 81 -12.52 -28.35 19.03
C SER A 81 -12.05 -28.47 20.49
N THR A 82 -10.89 -27.92 20.84
CA THR A 82 -10.36 -27.91 22.22
C THR A 82 -10.38 -26.51 22.84
N GLU A 83 -9.59 -25.58 22.31
CA GLU A 83 -9.38 -24.25 22.91
C GLU A 83 -10.59 -23.34 22.66
N LEU A 84 -11.16 -23.40 21.45
CA LEU A 84 -12.34 -22.60 21.08
C LEU A 84 -13.67 -23.34 21.24
N ALA A 85 -13.69 -24.51 21.91
CA ALA A 85 -14.89 -25.34 22.08
C ALA A 85 -16.05 -24.65 22.83
N HIS A 86 -15.75 -23.55 23.52
CA HIS A 86 -16.69 -22.75 24.28
C HIS A 86 -17.42 -21.69 23.44
N LEU A 87 -16.91 -21.39 22.23
CA LEU A 87 -17.52 -20.49 21.26
C LEU A 87 -18.35 -21.28 20.25
N SER A 88 -19.51 -20.75 19.90
CA SER A 88 -20.32 -21.21 18.77
C SER A 88 -19.67 -20.84 17.43
N ASP A 89 -20.10 -21.49 16.35
CA ASP A 89 -19.55 -21.24 15.02
C ASP A 89 -19.84 -19.81 14.53
N ASP A 90 -21.00 -19.24 14.90
CA ASP A 90 -21.39 -17.87 14.53
C ASP A 90 -20.55 -16.79 15.26
N GLU A 91 -19.82 -17.15 16.33
CA GLU A 91 -18.92 -16.24 17.05
C GLU A 91 -17.50 -16.21 16.47
N ILE A 92 -17.16 -17.13 15.57
CA ILE A 92 -15.83 -17.28 14.99
C ILE A 92 -15.89 -16.91 13.52
N ARG A 93 -15.11 -15.90 13.16
CA ARG A 93 -15.00 -15.49 11.77
C ARG A 93 -14.20 -16.53 11.01
N VAL A 94 -14.81 -17.10 9.99
CA VAL A 94 -14.15 -18.01 9.05
C VAL A 94 -14.15 -17.35 7.67
N PRO A 95 -13.30 -17.79 6.73
CA PRO A 95 -13.33 -17.25 5.38
C PRO A 95 -14.75 -17.36 4.88
N VAL A 96 -15.35 -16.20 4.66
CA VAL A 96 -16.62 -16.19 3.96
C VAL A 96 -16.27 -16.72 2.59
N ILE A 97 -16.92 -17.83 2.24
CA ILE A 97 -16.90 -18.37 0.88
C ILE A 97 -17.73 -17.36 0.08
N GLU A 98 -17.15 -16.18 -0.17
CA GLU A 98 -17.72 -15.12 -0.98
C GLU A 98 -17.53 -15.58 -2.40
N GLY A 99 -18.60 -16.09 -2.98
CA GLY A 99 -18.60 -16.41 -4.39
C GLY A 99 -18.19 -15.16 -5.19
N VAL A 100 -17.62 -15.33 -6.37
CA VAL A 100 -17.35 -14.19 -7.27
C VAL A 100 -18.18 -14.38 -8.52
N VAL A 101 -19.07 -13.42 -8.79
CA VAL A 101 -19.96 -13.46 -9.96
C VAL A 101 -19.39 -12.59 -11.06
N LEU A 102 -19.04 -13.21 -12.16
CA LEU A 102 -18.54 -12.55 -13.37
C LEU A 102 -19.69 -12.30 -14.34
N SER A 103 -20.70 -11.53 -13.94
CA SER A 103 -21.76 -11.10 -14.88
C SER A 103 -21.29 -9.89 -15.70
N ASP A 104 -21.81 -9.72 -16.92
CA ASP A 104 -21.50 -8.54 -17.75
C ASP A 104 -21.70 -7.23 -16.98
N ALA A 105 -22.74 -7.14 -16.16
CA ALA A 105 -23.01 -5.95 -15.35
C ALA A 105 -21.90 -5.69 -14.32
N LYS A 106 -21.45 -6.73 -13.62
CA LYS A 106 -20.38 -6.62 -12.61
C LYS A 106 -19.00 -6.37 -13.23
N ILE A 107 -18.70 -7.00 -14.36
CA ILE A 107 -17.46 -6.73 -15.09
C ILE A 107 -17.44 -5.27 -15.57
N ASN A 108 -18.55 -4.78 -16.12
CA ASN A 108 -18.66 -3.36 -16.49
C ASN A 108 -18.55 -2.42 -15.28
N ASP A 109 -19.09 -2.79 -14.12
CA ASP A 109 -18.98 -2.01 -12.88
C ASP A 109 -17.52 -1.91 -12.40
N VAL A 110 -16.73 -2.98 -12.52
CA VAL A 110 -15.27 -2.95 -12.27
C VAL A 110 -14.57 -2.01 -13.25
N LEU A 111 -14.77 -2.23 -14.56
CA LEU A 111 -13.97 -1.58 -15.60
C LEU A 111 -14.37 -0.13 -15.89
N SER A 112 -15.56 0.29 -15.47
CA SER A 112 -16.03 1.68 -15.62
C SER A 112 -15.52 2.62 -14.52
N ASP A 113 -14.83 2.07 -13.51
CA ASP A 113 -14.22 2.85 -12.44
C ASP A 113 -13.09 3.74 -12.97
N PRO A 114 -13.04 5.04 -12.58
CA PRO A 114 -11.97 5.96 -12.98
C PRO A 114 -10.55 5.49 -12.65
N ALA A 115 -10.37 4.56 -11.70
CA ALA A 115 -9.07 3.95 -11.42
C ALA A 115 -8.43 3.30 -12.66
N TRP A 116 -9.24 2.87 -13.63
CA TRP A 116 -8.78 2.28 -14.88
C TRP A 116 -8.41 3.33 -15.95
N ASP A 117 -8.85 4.59 -15.80
CA ASP A 117 -8.59 5.67 -16.76
C ASP A 117 -7.08 6.06 -16.81
N THR A 118 -6.29 5.71 -15.78
CA THR A 118 -4.85 6.03 -15.69
C THR A 118 -3.96 5.01 -16.40
N ASN A 119 -4.47 3.81 -16.72
CA ASN A 119 -3.75 2.78 -17.45
C ASN A 119 -4.73 1.93 -18.27
N THR A 120 -5.06 2.42 -19.47
CA THR A 120 -6.08 1.83 -20.35
C THR A 120 -5.68 0.46 -20.87
N VAL A 121 -4.37 0.18 -20.99
CA VAL A 121 -3.85 -1.14 -21.35
C VAL A 121 -4.16 -2.15 -20.24
N TYR A 122 -3.93 -1.78 -18.98
CA TYR A 122 -4.27 -2.64 -17.85
C TYR A 122 -5.78 -2.85 -17.74
N ALA A 123 -6.59 -1.85 -18.10
CA ALA A 123 -8.04 -1.98 -18.19
C ALA A 123 -8.46 -2.99 -19.27
N GLU A 124 -7.85 -2.93 -20.46
CA GLU A 124 -8.09 -3.89 -21.55
C GLU A 124 -7.68 -5.31 -21.16
N ALA A 125 -6.53 -5.47 -20.50
CA ALA A 125 -6.07 -6.75 -20.01
C ALA A 125 -6.98 -7.30 -18.90
N ALA A 126 -7.41 -6.46 -17.95
CA ALA A 126 -8.37 -6.84 -16.93
C ALA A 126 -9.71 -7.28 -17.53
N ASP A 127 -10.23 -6.57 -18.55
CA ASP A 127 -11.44 -6.95 -19.27
C ASP A 127 -11.28 -8.32 -19.95
N ALA A 128 -10.17 -8.52 -20.67
CA ALA A 128 -9.88 -9.78 -21.34
C ALA A 128 -9.77 -10.95 -20.36
N ILE A 129 -9.11 -10.75 -19.21
CA ILE A 129 -9.01 -11.75 -18.13
C ILE A 129 -10.40 -12.06 -17.54
N LEU A 130 -11.16 -11.04 -17.15
CA LEU A 130 -12.48 -11.22 -16.55
C LEU A 130 -13.47 -11.89 -17.52
N THR A 131 -13.44 -11.50 -18.79
CA THR A 131 -14.22 -12.12 -19.87
C THR A 131 -13.80 -13.58 -20.11
N TYR A 132 -12.49 -13.87 -20.09
CA TYR A 132 -12.00 -15.24 -20.18
C TYR A 132 -12.51 -16.10 -19.03
N LEU A 133 -12.34 -15.62 -17.79
CA LEU A 133 -12.79 -16.31 -16.58
C LEU A 133 -14.30 -16.52 -16.59
N GLN A 134 -15.09 -15.50 -16.97
CA GLN A 134 -16.54 -15.60 -17.15
C GLN A 134 -16.89 -16.75 -18.11
N SER A 135 -16.16 -16.88 -19.23
CA SER A 135 -16.39 -17.94 -20.21
C SER A 135 -16.06 -19.34 -19.69
N GLN A 136 -15.15 -19.46 -18.70
CA GLN A 136 -14.86 -20.72 -18.03
C GLN A 136 -15.94 -21.03 -16.98
N GLN A 137 -16.31 -20.02 -16.19
CA GLN A 137 -17.21 -20.16 -15.06
C GLN A 137 -17.79 -18.79 -14.67
N GLU A 138 -19.13 -18.67 -14.68
CA GLU A 138 -19.81 -17.42 -14.29
C GLU A 138 -19.75 -17.14 -12.77
N LEU A 139 -19.52 -18.17 -11.95
CA LEU A 139 -19.50 -18.08 -10.48
C LEU A 139 -18.33 -18.86 -9.89
N TYR A 140 -17.35 -18.18 -9.30
CA TYR A 140 -16.31 -18.80 -8.47
C TYR A 140 -16.83 -18.99 -7.05
N THR A 141 -16.46 -20.07 -6.38
CA THR A 141 -16.99 -20.37 -5.05
C THR A 141 -16.39 -19.49 -3.97
N SER A 142 -15.17 -19.00 -4.10
CA SER A 142 -14.54 -18.12 -3.12
C SER A 142 -13.67 -17.06 -3.81
N TRP A 143 -13.36 -15.98 -3.07
CA TRP A 143 -12.40 -14.97 -3.50
C TRP A 143 -11.01 -15.56 -3.80
N ASP A 144 -10.54 -16.51 -2.99
CA ASP A 144 -9.25 -17.19 -3.23
C ASP A 144 -9.28 -18.08 -4.48
N ASP A 145 -10.40 -18.76 -4.76
CA ASP A 145 -10.57 -19.52 -6.00
C ASP A 145 -10.54 -18.58 -7.21
N PHE A 146 -11.23 -17.44 -7.13
CA PHE A 146 -11.23 -16.41 -8.17
C PHE A 146 -9.83 -15.84 -8.39
N ARG A 147 -9.16 -15.37 -7.32
CA ARG A 147 -7.79 -14.86 -7.37
C ARG A 147 -6.84 -15.88 -8.00
N SER A 148 -6.89 -17.13 -7.56
CA SER A 148 -6.03 -18.20 -8.09
C SER A 148 -6.29 -18.44 -9.57
N ALA A 149 -7.55 -18.41 -9.99
CA ALA A 149 -7.92 -18.53 -11.39
C ALA A 149 -7.48 -17.31 -12.21
N PHE A 150 -7.63 -16.10 -11.66
CA PHE A 150 -7.22 -14.85 -12.28
C PHE A 150 -5.72 -14.84 -12.54
N ILE A 151 -4.89 -15.06 -11.51
CA ILE A 151 -3.43 -15.10 -11.62
C ILE A 151 -2.98 -16.17 -12.62
N ALA A 152 -3.71 -17.28 -12.73
CA ALA A 152 -3.37 -18.38 -13.63
C ALA A 152 -3.74 -18.15 -15.11
N VAL A 153 -4.41 -17.03 -15.46
CA VAL A 153 -4.74 -16.73 -16.86
C VAL A 153 -3.45 -16.36 -17.61
N PRO A 154 -3.03 -17.14 -18.62
CA PRO A 154 -1.79 -16.85 -19.33
C PRO A 154 -1.98 -15.75 -20.37
N ALA A 155 -0.90 -15.06 -20.71
CA ALA A 155 -0.82 -14.04 -21.75
C ALA A 155 -1.53 -14.41 -23.08
N SER A 156 -1.45 -15.69 -23.48
CA SER A 156 -2.08 -16.19 -24.71
C SER A 156 -3.61 -16.13 -24.71
N GLU A 157 -4.24 -16.05 -23.54
CA GLU A 157 -5.70 -15.90 -23.41
C GLU A 157 -6.10 -14.43 -23.32
N VAL A 158 -5.27 -13.58 -22.71
CA VAL A 158 -5.48 -12.13 -22.60
C VAL A 158 -5.31 -11.44 -23.96
N ASN A 159 -4.24 -11.77 -24.69
CA ASN A 159 -3.90 -11.19 -26.01
C ASN A 159 -3.82 -9.65 -26.02
N VAL A 160 -3.44 -9.05 -24.89
CA VAL A 160 -3.18 -7.61 -24.75
C VAL A 160 -1.68 -7.43 -24.54
N THR A 161 -1.11 -6.47 -25.25
CA THR A 161 0.29 -6.08 -25.13
C THR A 161 0.34 -4.65 -24.60
N ASP A 162 1.28 -4.36 -23.71
CA ASP A 162 1.51 -2.99 -23.24
C ASP A 162 2.17 -2.11 -24.31
N GLY A 163 2.46 -0.85 -23.93
CA GLY A 163 3.10 0.13 -24.80
C GLY A 163 4.44 -0.32 -25.36
N ASP A 164 5.07 -1.31 -24.71
CA ASP A 164 6.38 -1.87 -25.01
C ASP A 164 6.31 -3.25 -25.67
N GLY A 165 5.10 -3.77 -25.89
CA GLY A 165 4.88 -5.04 -26.58
C GLY A 165 5.07 -6.28 -25.71
N ASN A 166 5.05 -6.16 -24.38
CA ASN A 166 5.02 -7.30 -23.47
C ASN A 166 3.59 -7.85 -23.35
N ASP A 167 3.43 -9.17 -23.48
CA ASP A 167 2.12 -9.80 -23.33
C ASP A 167 1.68 -9.74 -21.86
N LEU A 168 0.52 -9.15 -21.59
CA LEU A 168 -0.03 -9.05 -20.24
C LEU A 168 -0.77 -10.33 -19.87
N ASP A 169 -0.58 -10.78 -18.63
CA ASP A 169 -1.24 -11.96 -18.09
C ASP A 169 -1.92 -11.68 -16.75
N GLY A 170 -2.61 -12.69 -16.23
CA GLY A 170 -3.33 -12.61 -14.96
C GLY A 170 -2.45 -12.28 -13.77
N ASN A 171 -1.23 -12.81 -13.72
CA ASN A 171 -0.28 -12.55 -12.64
C ASN A 171 0.20 -11.09 -12.68
N THR A 172 0.53 -10.61 -13.86
CA THR A 172 0.93 -9.22 -14.11
C THR A 172 -0.16 -8.25 -13.69
N ILE A 173 -1.40 -8.43 -14.17
CA ILE A 173 -2.48 -7.50 -13.80
C ILE A 173 -2.80 -7.57 -12.30
N TRP A 174 -2.81 -8.77 -11.71
CA TRP A 174 -3.16 -8.91 -10.29
C TRP A 174 -2.18 -8.20 -9.35
N PHE A 175 -0.88 -8.27 -9.64
CA PHE A 175 0.16 -7.74 -8.73
C PHE A 175 0.66 -6.34 -9.06
N ASN A 176 0.36 -5.83 -10.27
CA ASN A 176 0.85 -4.52 -10.72
C ASN A 176 -0.26 -3.47 -10.89
N ALA A 177 -1.53 -3.87 -10.84
CA ALA A 177 -2.61 -2.91 -10.70
C ALA A 177 -2.38 -2.03 -9.45
N SER A 178 -2.62 -0.73 -9.59
CA SER A 178 -2.59 0.19 -8.45
C SER A 178 -3.63 -0.21 -7.40
N ASP A 179 -3.46 0.22 -6.15
CA ASP A 179 -4.44 -0.05 -5.09
C ASP A 179 -5.87 0.38 -5.47
N ALA A 180 -5.99 1.50 -6.20
CA ALA A 180 -7.27 1.98 -6.70
C ALA A 180 -7.90 0.98 -7.67
N GLN A 181 -7.13 0.51 -8.67
CA GLN A 181 -7.59 -0.49 -9.63
C GLN A 181 -7.92 -1.82 -8.96
N TRP A 182 -7.04 -2.30 -8.08
CA TRP A 182 -7.23 -3.56 -7.36
C TRP A 182 -8.51 -3.54 -6.52
N SER A 183 -8.80 -2.42 -5.82
CA SER A 183 -10.02 -2.28 -5.01
C SER A 183 -11.31 -2.39 -5.80
N THR A 184 -11.29 -2.15 -7.13
CA THR A 184 -12.48 -2.28 -7.97
C THR A 184 -12.94 -3.74 -8.10
N PHE A 185 -12.03 -4.73 -8.02
CA PHE A 185 -12.39 -6.14 -8.13
C PHE A 185 -13.29 -6.63 -6.99
N ASP A 186 -13.31 -5.95 -5.84
CA ASP A 186 -14.23 -6.28 -4.73
C ASP A 186 -15.70 -6.21 -5.18
N ARG A 187 -16.04 -5.41 -6.19
CA ARG A 187 -17.39 -5.32 -6.79
C ARG A 187 -17.87 -6.66 -7.39
N LEU A 188 -16.94 -7.58 -7.71
CA LEU A 188 -17.27 -8.88 -8.30
C LEU A 188 -17.83 -9.88 -7.26
N LYS A 189 -17.53 -9.69 -5.97
CA LYS A 189 -17.98 -10.58 -4.88
C LYS A 189 -19.52 -10.73 -4.86
N GLU A 190 -20.01 -11.94 -4.66
CA GLU A 190 -21.42 -12.24 -4.42
C GLU A 190 -21.91 -11.36 -3.29
N VAL A 191 -23.07 -10.74 -3.50
CA VAL A 191 -23.50 -9.69 -2.60
C VAL A 191 -23.83 -10.25 -1.24
N ASP A 192 -23.31 -9.55 -0.26
CA ASP A 192 -23.61 -9.78 1.14
C ASP A 192 -25.11 -9.48 1.38
N ASP A 193 -25.92 -10.54 1.50
CA ASP A 193 -27.33 -10.48 1.86
C ASP A 193 -27.57 -9.95 3.30
N THR A 194 -26.51 -9.56 4.02
CA THR A 194 -26.59 -8.98 5.36
C THR A 194 -27.42 -7.69 5.37
N PHE A 195 -27.32 -6.87 4.32
CA PHE A 195 -28.04 -5.60 4.27
C PHE A 195 -29.33 -5.68 3.47
N GLN A 196 -30.42 -5.32 4.14
CA GLN A 196 -31.73 -5.13 3.53
C GLN A 196 -32.15 -3.67 3.61
N TYR A 197 -32.88 -3.20 2.61
CA TYR A 197 -33.38 -1.84 2.52
C TYR A 197 -34.89 -1.82 2.63
N THR A 198 -35.41 -0.79 3.30
CA THR A 198 -36.83 -0.42 3.24
C THR A 198 -36.92 1.08 3.03
N VAL A 199 -37.68 1.51 2.04
CA VAL A 199 -37.90 2.94 1.76
C VAL A 199 -39.25 3.32 2.32
N THR A 200 -39.30 3.58 3.62
CA THR A 200 -40.51 4.13 4.25
C THR A 200 -40.51 5.65 4.15
N GLN A 201 -41.68 6.29 4.15
CA GLN A 201 -41.76 7.76 4.15
C GLN A 201 -40.94 8.39 5.29
N ALA A 202 -40.87 7.74 6.45
CA ALA A 202 -40.08 8.23 7.58
C ALA A 202 -38.56 8.24 7.28
N LYS A 203 -38.07 7.24 6.55
CA LYS A 203 -36.67 7.18 6.11
C LYS A 203 -36.39 8.14 4.96
N VAL A 204 -37.35 8.34 4.05
CA VAL A 204 -37.27 9.40 3.03
C VAL A 204 -37.20 10.78 3.69
N ASP A 205 -38.06 11.06 4.66
CA ASP A 205 -38.04 12.32 5.41
C ASP A 205 -36.70 12.53 6.15
N ALA A 206 -36.09 11.46 6.66
CA ALA A 206 -34.78 11.49 7.31
C ALA A 206 -33.65 11.77 6.31
N ALA A 207 -33.60 11.05 5.19
CA ALA A 207 -32.65 11.29 4.10
C ALA A 207 -32.75 12.72 3.57
N MET A 208 -33.97 13.23 3.36
CA MET A 208 -34.21 14.60 2.90
C MET A 208 -33.87 15.69 3.94
N ALA A 209 -33.65 15.29 5.20
CA ALA A 209 -33.24 16.17 6.29
C ALA A 209 -31.73 16.20 6.54
N LEU A 210 -30.95 15.33 5.89
CA LEU A 210 -29.49 15.34 5.94
C LEU A 210 -28.95 16.72 5.56
N THR A 211 -27.92 17.20 6.28
CA THR A 211 -27.34 18.53 6.07
C THR A 211 -26.93 18.75 4.62
N ASP A 212 -26.29 17.75 4.01
CA ASP A 212 -25.74 17.84 2.66
C ASP A 212 -26.86 17.75 1.61
N VAL A 213 -27.93 16.97 1.85
CA VAL A 213 -29.16 16.97 1.01
C VAL A 213 -29.89 18.31 1.11
N VAL A 214 -29.89 18.95 2.28
CA VAL A 214 -30.52 20.26 2.46
C VAL A 214 -29.79 21.36 1.69
N ALA A 215 -28.48 21.22 1.51
CA ALA A 215 -27.62 22.15 0.80
C ALA A 215 -27.67 22.01 -0.73
N LEU A 216 -28.22 20.91 -1.26
CA LEU A 216 -28.39 20.70 -2.70
C LEU A 216 -29.19 21.83 -3.35
N GLU A 217 -28.93 22.03 -4.64
CA GLU A 217 -29.72 22.92 -5.47
C GLU A 217 -31.20 22.51 -5.47
N ALA A 218 -32.09 23.50 -5.52
CA ALA A 218 -33.53 23.27 -5.32
C ALA A 218 -34.12 22.26 -6.31
N GLU A 219 -33.59 22.22 -7.53
CA GLU A 219 -34.05 21.34 -8.59
C GLU A 219 -33.60 19.90 -8.35
N LEU A 220 -32.30 19.68 -8.13
CA LEU A 220 -31.74 18.37 -7.77
C LEU A 220 -32.37 17.79 -6.50
N LYS A 221 -32.56 18.63 -5.48
CA LYS A 221 -33.26 18.24 -4.24
C LYS A 221 -34.71 17.79 -4.49
N THR A 222 -35.43 18.48 -5.37
CA THR A 222 -36.81 18.12 -5.72
C THR A 222 -36.85 16.82 -6.51
N ALA A 223 -35.88 16.62 -7.42
CA ALA A 223 -35.73 15.40 -8.19
C ALA A 223 -35.43 14.19 -7.28
N LEU A 224 -34.46 14.33 -6.36
CA LEU A 224 -34.14 13.31 -5.36
C LEU A 224 -35.34 12.95 -4.47
N SER A 225 -36.04 13.96 -3.93
CA SER A 225 -37.25 13.74 -3.12
C SER A 225 -38.27 12.90 -3.89
N THR A 226 -38.48 13.23 -5.16
CA THR A 226 -39.50 12.55 -5.95
C THR A 226 -39.06 11.13 -6.33
N ALA A 227 -37.76 10.91 -6.60
CA ALA A 227 -37.19 9.58 -6.85
C ALA A 227 -37.34 8.67 -5.63
N LEU A 228 -37.02 9.17 -4.43
CA LEU A 228 -37.20 8.43 -3.18
C LEU A 228 -38.69 8.15 -2.86
N ASP A 229 -39.58 9.10 -3.13
CA ASP A 229 -41.03 8.93 -2.94
C ASP A 229 -41.63 7.89 -3.90
N GLU A 230 -41.13 7.80 -5.13
CA GLU A 230 -41.58 6.78 -6.11
C GLU A 230 -41.14 5.36 -5.74
N GLN A 231 -40.03 5.24 -5.01
CA GLN A 231 -39.50 3.98 -4.52
C GLN A 231 -40.00 3.63 -3.11
N VAL A 232 -41.08 4.23 -2.60
CA VAL A 232 -41.61 3.87 -1.27
C VAL A 232 -42.19 2.45 -1.27
N PHE A 233 -41.53 1.55 -0.55
CA PHE A 233 -41.96 0.17 -0.33
C PHE A 233 -41.72 -0.28 1.12
N ASP A 234 -42.63 -1.10 1.62
CA ASP A 234 -42.60 -1.62 3.00
C ASP A 234 -41.90 -2.99 3.12
N ASP A 235 -41.78 -3.73 2.01
CA ASP A 235 -41.17 -5.06 1.98
C ASP A 235 -39.64 -4.93 1.83
N PRO A 236 -38.82 -5.55 2.69
CA PRO A 236 -37.36 -5.46 2.57
C PRO A 236 -36.85 -6.01 1.23
N VAL A 237 -35.96 -5.27 0.59
CA VAL A 237 -35.24 -5.70 -0.63
C VAL A 237 -33.75 -5.82 -0.33
N LEU A 238 -33.07 -6.70 -1.05
CA LEU A 238 -31.62 -6.88 -0.92
C LEU A 238 -30.86 -5.69 -1.51
N GLN A 239 -29.59 -5.53 -1.15
CA GLN A 239 -28.77 -4.41 -1.62
C GLN A 239 -28.65 -4.33 -3.16
N LEU A 240 -28.50 -5.46 -3.87
CA LEU A 240 -28.48 -5.46 -5.34
C LEU A 240 -29.82 -5.03 -5.93
N GLU A 241 -30.91 -5.59 -5.42
CA GLU A 241 -32.26 -5.22 -5.85
C GLU A 241 -32.48 -3.72 -5.59
N PHE A 242 -31.97 -3.21 -4.46
CA PHE A 242 -32.00 -1.80 -4.11
C PHE A 242 -31.25 -0.91 -5.11
N ILE A 243 -30.03 -1.27 -5.49
CA ILE A 243 -29.21 -0.53 -6.46
C ILE A 243 -29.88 -0.54 -7.85
N ASP A 244 -30.44 -1.67 -8.27
CA ASP A 244 -31.17 -1.79 -9.54
C ASP A 244 -32.42 -0.89 -9.61
N TYR A 245 -33.08 -0.58 -8.48
CA TYR A 245 -34.19 0.37 -8.43
C TYR A 245 -33.78 1.81 -8.81
N PHE A 246 -32.51 2.17 -8.65
CA PHE A 246 -31.94 3.44 -9.09
C PHE A 246 -31.24 3.34 -10.44
N GLY A 247 -30.80 2.16 -10.87
CA GLY A 247 -29.98 1.95 -12.07
C GLY A 247 -30.73 1.87 -13.40
N ASP A 248 -32.06 1.70 -13.41
CA ASP A 248 -32.77 1.35 -14.66
C ASP A 248 -34.10 2.11 -14.85
N ILE A 249 -34.02 3.42 -15.16
CA ILE A 249 -35.18 4.19 -15.66
C ILE A 249 -34.74 5.07 -16.83
N ASN A 250 -35.10 4.65 -18.05
CA ASN A 250 -34.91 5.40 -19.29
C ASN A 250 -35.54 6.81 -19.21
N VAL A 251 -34.73 7.85 -19.47
CA VAL A 251 -35.20 9.20 -19.80
C VAL A 251 -36.10 9.11 -21.03
N VAL A 252 -37.33 9.62 -20.92
CA VAL A 252 -38.32 9.45 -22.00
C VAL A 252 -38.13 10.45 -23.16
N ASP A 253 -37.22 11.44 -23.10
CA ASP A 253 -37.08 12.43 -24.19
C ASP A 253 -35.66 13.00 -24.49
N ALA A 254 -34.59 12.62 -23.79
CA ALA A 254 -33.22 12.94 -24.24
C ALA A 254 -32.67 11.78 -25.07
N THR A 255 -32.29 12.04 -26.32
CA THR A 255 -31.62 11.02 -27.14
C THR A 255 -30.12 11.03 -26.95
N VAL A 256 -29.56 12.08 -26.34
CA VAL A 256 -28.13 12.22 -26.01
C VAL A 256 -27.95 12.87 -24.64
N ASN A 257 -27.06 12.30 -23.83
CA ASN A 257 -26.62 12.84 -22.54
C ASN A 257 -25.10 13.09 -22.66
N GLY A 258 -24.62 14.28 -22.27
CA GLY A 258 -23.20 14.64 -22.26
C GLY A 258 -22.33 13.62 -21.52
N TRP A 259 -22.82 13.01 -20.43
CA TRP A 259 -22.19 11.87 -19.76
C TRP A 259 -22.08 10.64 -20.66
N LYS A 260 -23.16 10.22 -21.35
CA LYS A 260 -23.10 9.06 -22.27
C LYS A 260 -22.22 9.35 -23.47
N LEU A 261 -22.22 10.58 -23.95
CA LEU A 261 -21.35 11.03 -25.02
C LEU A 261 -19.88 10.98 -24.60
N TYR A 262 -19.57 11.56 -23.43
CA TYR A 262 -18.21 11.61 -22.85
C TYR A 262 -17.67 10.22 -22.45
N LYS A 263 -18.51 9.32 -21.90
CA LYS A 263 -18.07 8.03 -21.34
C LYS A 263 -18.36 6.79 -22.19
N LYS A 264 -19.33 6.81 -23.10
CA LYS A 264 -19.84 5.57 -23.75
C LYS A 264 -19.97 5.62 -25.26
N TRP A 265 -20.20 6.79 -25.86
CA TRP A 265 -20.52 6.87 -27.28
C TRP A 265 -19.35 7.32 -28.13
N LEU A 266 -18.49 8.21 -27.64
CA LEU A 266 -17.21 8.46 -28.29
C LEU A 266 -16.34 7.20 -28.15
N SER A 267 -15.83 6.70 -29.27
CA SER A 267 -14.71 5.76 -29.26
C SER A 267 -13.46 6.45 -28.72
N ASP A 268 -12.49 5.68 -28.24
CA ASP A 268 -11.25 6.21 -27.68
C ASP A 268 -10.56 7.21 -28.62
N ALA A 269 -10.52 6.90 -29.92
CA ALA A 269 -9.93 7.79 -30.92
C ALA A 269 -10.67 9.14 -31.07
N GLU A 270 -12.00 9.16 -30.92
CA GLU A 270 -12.80 10.38 -30.97
C GLU A 270 -12.69 11.18 -29.67
N TYR A 271 -12.68 10.47 -28.55
CA TYR A 271 -12.56 11.03 -27.22
C TYR A 271 -11.19 11.72 -27.02
N PHE A 272 -10.09 11.04 -27.34
CA PHE A 272 -8.76 11.62 -27.22
C PHE A 272 -8.54 12.77 -28.20
N PHE A 273 -9.03 12.65 -29.43
CA PHE A 273 -8.95 13.76 -30.37
C PHE A 273 -9.70 15.00 -29.87
N MET A 274 -10.87 14.82 -29.25
CA MET A 274 -11.58 15.91 -28.58
C MET A 274 -10.70 16.52 -27.48
N LEU A 275 -10.16 15.72 -26.56
CA LEU A 275 -9.34 16.21 -25.45
C LEU A 275 -8.09 16.94 -25.94
N ASP A 276 -7.30 16.34 -26.83
CA ASP A 276 -6.09 16.95 -27.40
C ASP A 276 -6.38 18.27 -28.14
N THR A 277 -7.57 18.38 -28.74
CA THR A 277 -8.00 19.61 -29.41
C THR A 277 -8.37 20.70 -28.41
N LEU A 278 -8.87 20.33 -27.23
CA LEU A 278 -9.27 21.25 -26.17
C LEU A 278 -8.10 21.58 -25.22
N ASP A 279 -7.12 20.69 -25.07
CA ASP A 279 -5.87 20.88 -24.32
C ASP A 279 -4.65 20.76 -25.26
N PRO A 280 -4.41 21.76 -26.12
CA PRO A 280 -3.32 21.70 -27.08
C PRO A 280 -1.93 21.89 -26.45
N GLU A 281 -1.85 22.27 -25.17
CA GLU A 281 -0.58 22.49 -24.44
C GLU A 281 -0.21 21.31 -23.53
N ASP A 282 -1.10 20.33 -23.36
CA ASP A 282 -0.96 19.16 -22.49
C ASP A 282 -0.63 19.57 -21.04
N ASP A 283 -1.29 20.63 -20.58
CA ASP A 283 -1.09 21.23 -19.26
C ASP A 283 -2.26 20.98 -18.29
N GLY A 284 -3.25 20.21 -18.74
CA GLY A 284 -4.47 19.86 -18.00
C GLY A 284 -5.60 20.87 -18.17
N THR A 285 -5.38 21.99 -18.87
CA THR A 285 -6.39 23.02 -19.09
C THR A 285 -7.17 22.81 -20.38
N HIS A 286 -8.49 22.90 -20.30
CA HIS A 286 -9.36 22.60 -21.44
C HIS A 286 -10.03 23.88 -21.93
N VAL A 287 -9.69 24.30 -23.14
CA VAL A 287 -10.15 25.54 -23.76
C VAL A 287 -11.24 25.24 -24.79
N ILE A 288 -12.45 25.73 -24.53
CA ILE A 288 -13.53 25.72 -25.52
C ILE A 288 -13.60 27.09 -26.16
N ASN A 289 -13.34 27.13 -27.47
CA ASN A 289 -13.46 28.31 -28.32
C ASN A 289 -13.91 27.89 -29.73
N ALA A 290 -14.29 28.87 -30.55
CA ALA A 290 -14.79 28.60 -31.90
C ALA A 290 -13.75 27.91 -32.82
N ALA A 291 -12.46 28.10 -32.57
CA ALA A 291 -11.41 27.46 -33.38
C ALA A 291 -11.30 25.96 -33.05
N ASN A 292 -11.31 25.60 -31.77
CA ASN A 292 -11.22 24.21 -31.31
C ASN A 292 -12.47 23.41 -31.73
N ILE A 293 -13.67 23.99 -31.58
CA ILE A 293 -14.92 23.39 -32.07
C ILE A 293 -14.86 23.17 -33.58
N SER A 294 -14.37 24.16 -34.35
CA SER A 294 -14.23 24.04 -35.80
C SER A 294 -13.21 22.96 -36.20
N THR A 295 -12.17 22.73 -35.39
CA THR A 295 -11.19 21.66 -35.61
C THR A 295 -11.85 20.29 -35.45
N ILE A 296 -12.66 20.09 -34.40
CA ILE A 296 -13.41 18.86 -34.16
C ILE A 296 -14.46 18.62 -35.27
N GLU A 297 -15.25 19.64 -35.60
CA GLU A 297 -16.32 19.54 -36.61
C GLU A 297 -15.79 19.13 -37.99
N ASN A 298 -14.61 19.65 -38.36
CA ASN A 298 -14.04 19.45 -39.70
C ASN A 298 -12.93 18.40 -39.72
N ASP A 299 -12.73 17.66 -38.64
CA ASP A 299 -11.72 16.62 -38.60
C ASP A 299 -12.01 15.51 -39.64
N SER A 300 -10.93 15.02 -40.23
CA SER A 300 -10.95 13.90 -41.16
C SER A 300 -9.86 12.87 -40.84
N THR A 301 -9.18 13.03 -39.71
CA THR A 301 -8.08 12.16 -39.27
C THR A 301 -8.58 11.01 -38.40
N VAL A 302 -9.67 11.23 -37.67
CA VAL A 302 -10.40 10.21 -36.91
C VAL A 302 -11.61 9.72 -37.71
N ALA A 303 -11.93 8.43 -37.57
CA ALA A 303 -13.08 7.81 -38.22
C ALA A 303 -14.36 8.05 -37.39
N TRP A 304 -14.86 9.28 -37.41
CA TRP A 304 -16.01 9.69 -36.60
C TRP A 304 -17.30 8.92 -36.92
N ASP A 305 -18.03 8.54 -35.88
CA ASP A 305 -19.48 8.40 -35.97
C ASP A 305 -20.08 9.80 -36.14
N GLU A 306 -20.74 10.00 -37.28
CA GLU A 306 -21.21 11.34 -37.68
C GLU A 306 -22.26 11.89 -36.71
N GLN A 307 -23.03 11.03 -36.04
CA GLN A 307 -24.01 11.44 -35.05
C GLN A 307 -23.31 11.90 -33.77
N ASN A 308 -22.38 11.10 -33.25
CA ASN A 308 -21.61 11.44 -32.06
C ASN A 308 -20.80 12.74 -32.24
N ARG A 309 -20.18 12.93 -33.42
CA ARG A 309 -19.47 14.18 -33.74
C ARG A 309 -20.40 15.38 -33.75
N SER A 310 -21.57 15.24 -34.37
CA SER A 310 -22.57 16.30 -34.41
C SER A 310 -23.05 16.68 -33.00
N ASP A 311 -23.26 15.67 -32.16
CA ASP A 311 -23.72 15.87 -30.78
C ASP A 311 -22.61 16.49 -29.90
N LEU A 312 -21.36 16.07 -30.09
CA LEU A 312 -20.19 16.65 -29.43
C LEU A 312 -20.02 18.13 -29.77
N VAL A 313 -20.06 18.47 -31.06
CA VAL A 313 -19.98 19.86 -31.52
C VAL A 313 -21.12 20.68 -30.92
N THR A 314 -22.31 20.11 -30.84
CA THR A 314 -23.48 20.77 -30.24
C THR A 314 -23.28 21.04 -28.75
N VAL A 315 -22.76 20.08 -27.98
CA VAL A 315 -22.45 20.24 -26.55
C VAL A 315 -21.41 21.34 -26.34
N LEU A 316 -20.30 21.30 -27.07
CA LEU A 316 -19.23 22.29 -26.95
C LEU A 316 -19.70 23.69 -27.37
N GLN A 317 -20.51 23.78 -28.43
CA GLN A 317 -21.07 25.04 -28.90
C GLN A 317 -22.06 25.62 -27.89
N HIS A 318 -22.84 24.78 -27.21
CA HIS A 318 -23.73 25.23 -26.14
C HIS A 318 -22.95 25.85 -24.98
N LEU A 319 -21.90 25.18 -24.49
CA LEU A 319 -21.04 25.71 -23.42
C LEU A 319 -20.39 27.05 -23.80
N LEU A 320 -19.91 27.18 -25.04
CA LEU A 320 -19.35 28.43 -25.56
C LEU A 320 -20.40 29.55 -25.65
N ASP A 321 -21.61 29.22 -26.11
CA ASP A 321 -22.71 30.17 -26.24
C ASP A 321 -23.21 30.66 -24.87
N GLU A 322 -23.24 29.79 -23.86
CA GLU A 322 -23.60 30.15 -22.47
C GLU A 322 -22.55 31.05 -21.81
N ALA A 323 -21.26 30.75 -22.00
CA ALA A 323 -20.17 31.58 -21.49
C ALA A 323 -20.14 32.97 -22.16
N GLY A 324 -20.51 33.04 -23.45
CA GLY A 324 -20.52 34.27 -24.24
C GLY A 324 -19.12 34.78 -24.64
N GLU A 325 -18.06 34.09 -24.23
CA GLU A 325 -16.65 34.28 -24.57
C GLU A 325 -15.89 32.93 -24.47
N ASP A 326 -14.64 32.90 -24.92
CA ASP A 326 -13.80 31.70 -24.81
C ASP A 326 -13.68 31.26 -23.33
N ILE A 327 -13.89 29.97 -23.07
CA ILE A 327 -13.89 29.40 -21.72
C ILE A 327 -12.69 28.46 -21.54
N THR A 328 -12.06 28.55 -20.37
CA THR A 328 -10.94 27.67 -19.98
C THR A 328 -11.29 27.02 -18.65
N TYR A 329 -11.35 25.69 -18.65
CA TYR A 329 -11.45 24.88 -17.44
C TYR A 329 -10.05 24.57 -16.93
N ALA A 330 -9.81 24.78 -15.64
CA ALA A 330 -8.50 24.64 -15.02
C ALA A 330 -8.07 23.18 -14.85
N THR A 331 -9.05 22.26 -14.81
CA THR A 331 -8.82 20.83 -14.69
C THR A 331 -9.74 20.06 -15.63
N ARG A 332 -9.38 18.80 -15.92
CA ARG A 332 -10.23 17.86 -16.65
C ARG A 332 -11.55 17.59 -15.93
N ASP A 333 -11.55 17.58 -14.59
CA ASP A 333 -12.77 17.34 -13.80
C ASP A 333 -13.75 18.50 -13.91
N ASP A 334 -13.24 19.75 -13.89
CA ASP A 334 -14.08 20.93 -14.10
C ASP A 334 -14.70 20.93 -15.51
N PHE A 335 -13.89 20.58 -16.53
CA PHE A 335 -14.39 20.43 -17.89
C PHE A 335 -15.41 19.32 -18.01
N LYS A 336 -15.10 18.13 -17.46
CA LYS A 336 -15.99 16.97 -17.46
C LYS A 336 -17.30 17.31 -16.80
N ALA A 337 -17.30 17.92 -15.62
CA ALA A 337 -18.50 18.32 -14.92
C ALA A 337 -19.39 19.21 -15.80
N ALA A 338 -18.83 20.26 -16.39
CA ALA A 338 -19.57 21.16 -17.28
C ALA A 338 -20.05 20.46 -18.57
N PHE A 339 -19.23 19.59 -19.15
CA PHE A 339 -19.56 18.84 -20.36
C PHE A 339 -20.70 17.83 -20.14
N THR A 340 -20.65 17.10 -19.03
CA THR A 340 -21.65 16.09 -18.69
C THR A 340 -22.99 16.67 -18.29
N ASP A 341 -23.05 17.96 -17.97
CA ASP A 341 -24.28 18.67 -17.61
C ASP A 341 -25.13 19.11 -18.83
N VAL A 342 -24.64 18.87 -20.05
CA VAL A 342 -25.37 19.22 -21.29
C VAL A 342 -26.12 18.02 -21.86
N TYR A 343 -27.41 18.21 -22.14
CA TYR A 343 -28.31 17.18 -22.69
C TYR A 343 -28.86 17.61 -24.04
N LEU A 344 -29.03 16.67 -24.98
CA LEU A 344 -29.64 16.94 -26.30
C LEU A 344 -30.92 16.14 -26.52
N ASP A 345 -31.92 16.78 -27.14
CA ASP A 345 -33.12 16.11 -27.65
C ASP A 345 -32.85 15.32 -28.95
N GLY A 346 -33.87 14.60 -29.43
CA GLY A 346 -33.84 13.83 -30.70
C GLY A 346 -33.51 14.63 -31.96
N ASP A 347 -33.50 15.95 -31.88
CA ASP A 347 -33.20 16.86 -32.98
C ASP A 347 -31.84 17.57 -32.78
N GLY A 348 -31.07 17.22 -31.74
CA GLY A 348 -29.74 17.79 -31.45
C GLY A 348 -29.79 19.19 -30.85
N ASN A 349 -30.86 19.56 -30.14
CA ASN A 349 -30.91 20.84 -29.43
C ASN A 349 -30.50 20.67 -27.97
N ALA A 350 -29.60 21.54 -27.49
CA ALA A 350 -29.24 21.59 -26.08
C ALA A 350 -30.46 21.95 -25.21
N LEU A 351 -30.68 21.13 -24.18
CA LEU A 351 -31.73 21.29 -23.20
C LEU A 351 -31.14 21.97 -21.95
N ASN A 352 -31.78 23.04 -21.47
CA ASN A 352 -31.55 23.48 -20.09
C ASN A 352 -32.21 22.44 -19.18
N PRO A 353 -31.51 21.89 -18.17
CA PRO A 353 -32.06 20.81 -17.37
C PRO A 353 -33.32 21.30 -16.66
N THR A 354 -34.47 20.78 -17.09
CA THR A 354 -35.64 20.69 -16.22
C THR A 354 -35.75 19.21 -15.88
N TYR A 355 -35.25 18.85 -14.70
CA TYR A 355 -35.23 17.48 -14.22
C TYR A 355 -36.64 16.87 -14.26
N THR A 356 -36.78 15.74 -14.96
CA THR A 356 -37.91 14.81 -14.79
C THR A 356 -37.38 13.40 -14.57
N LEU A 357 -37.23 13.07 -13.28
CA LEU A 357 -37.39 11.79 -12.58
C LEU A 357 -36.74 10.50 -13.10
N GLY A 358 -35.80 9.97 -12.31
CA GLY A 358 -35.17 8.66 -12.43
C GLY A 358 -33.70 8.68 -11.98
N SER A 359 -32.92 7.67 -12.38
CA SER A 359 -31.48 7.45 -12.13
C SER A 359 -30.59 8.69 -12.14
N ASP A 360 -30.87 9.65 -13.04
CA ASP A 360 -30.04 10.84 -13.25
C ASP A 360 -29.89 11.72 -12.00
N ALA A 361 -30.91 11.76 -11.13
CA ALA A 361 -30.83 12.53 -9.88
C ALA A 361 -29.97 11.85 -8.82
N TRP A 362 -29.85 10.52 -8.87
CA TRP A 362 -28.98 9.74 -8.00
C TRP A 362 -27.52 9.83 -8.47
N ASP A 363 -27.30 9.64 -9.77
CA ASP A 363 -25.97 9.70 -10.40
C ASP A 363 -25.35 11.10 -10.35
N ALA A 364 -26.17 12.16 -10.27
CA ALA A 364 -25.72 13.53 -10.07
C ALA A 364 -25.31 13.86 -8.63
N LEU A 365 -25.57 12.97 -7.65
CA LEU A 365 -25.10 13.16 -6.28
C LEU A 365 -23.62 12.78 -6.18
N GLU A 366 -22.87 13.51 -5.35
CA GLU A 366 -21.56 13.04 -4.89
C GLU A 366 -21.72 11.65 -4.24
N THR A 367 -20.77 10.74 -4.48
CA THR A 367 -20.79 9.37 -3.94
C THR A 367 -20.90 9.36 -2.41
N SER A 368 -20.31 10.35 -1.74
CA SER A 368 -20.43 10.54 -0.29
C SER A 368 -21.87 10.78 0.16
N LEU A 369 -22.64 11.55 -0.61
CA LEU A 369 -24.05 11.81 -0.35
C LEU A 369 -24.92 10.60 -0.67
N GLN A 370 -24.59 9.85 -1.71
CA GLN A 370 -25.24 8.56 -1.99
C GLN A 370 -25.08 7.60 -0.80
N TYR A 371 -23.87 7.48 -0.24
CA TYR A 371 -23.61 6.64 0.94
C TYR A 371 -24.36 7.13 2.19
N GLN A 372 -24.47 8.45 2.40
CA GLN A 372 -25.30 9.00 3.48
C GLN A 372 -26.77 8.61 3.32
N ILE A 373 -27.33 8.71 2.11
CA ILE A 373 -28.71 8.33 1.85
C ILE A 373 -28.90 6.82 2.04
N LEU A 374 -27.97 6.00 1.53
CA LEU A 374 -27.98 4.55 1.75
C LEU A 374 -28.01 4.23 3.25
N ARG A 375 -27.24 4.96 4.07
CA ARG A 375 -27.19 4.79 5.53
C ARG A 375 -28.54 5.07 6.20
N GLU A 376 -29.32 6.02 5.71
CA GLU A 376 -30.67 6.31 6.21
C GLU A 376 -31.70 5.25 5.77
N LEU A 377 -31.49 4.64 4.59
CA LEU A 377 -32.43 3.70 3.98
C LEU A 377 -32.20 2.24 4.42
N VAL A 378 -31.00 1.88 4.87
CA VAL A 378 -30.66 0.53 5.32
C VAL A 378 -31.45 0.12 6.57
N ASN A 379 -31.81 -1.15 6.68
CA ASN A 379 -32.43 -1.69 7.88
C ASN A 379 -31.35 -1.89 8.97
N PRO A 380 -31.66 -1.56 10.24
CA PRO A 380 -30.71 -1.80 11.31
C PRO A 380 -30.50 -3.30 11.54
N LEU A 381 -29.25 -3.69 11.77
CA LEU A 381 -28.88 -5.06 12.15
C LEU A 381 -29.12 -5.28 13.66
N THR A 382 -30.39 -5.38 14.08
CA THR A 382 -30.76 -5.33 15.52
C THR A 382 -30.35 -6.54 16.37
N ASP A 383 -30.01 -7.66 15.76
CA ASP A 383 -29.59 -8.90 16.44
C ASP A 383 -28.25 -9.43 15.90
N TYR A 384 -27.46 -8.57 15.25
CA TYR A 384 -26.16 -8.95 14.71
C TYR A 384 -25.07 -8.80 15.77
N GLU A 385 -24.41 -9.91 16.08
CA GLU A 385 -23.13 -9.94 16.76
C GLU A 385 -22.09 -10.35 15.74
N ARG A 386 -21.09 -9.49 15.50
CA ARG A 386 -20.08 -9.80 14.50
C ARG A 386 -19.23 -10.99 14.93
N PRO A 387 -18.96 -11.95 14.04
CA PRO A 387 -17.97 -12.98 14.31
C PRO A 387 -16.59 -12.34 14.43
N LEU A 388 -15.75 -12.86 15.32
CA LEU A 388 -14.39 -12.36 15.52
C LEU A 388 -13.38 -13.32 14.90
N GLU A 389 -12.33 -12.78 14.26
CA GLU A 389 -11.20 -13.61 13.88
C GLU A 389 -10.49 -14.15 15.13
N ARG A 390 -10.03 -15.40 15.06
CA ARG A 390 -9.35 -16.09 16.17
C ARG A 390 -7.98 -16.55 15.75
N ILE A 391 -6.99 -16.23 16.55
CA ILE A 391 -5.59 -16.56 16.29
C ILE A 391 -5.19 -17.78 17.12
N ALA A 392 -4.28 -18.59 16.56
CA ALA A 392 -3.59 -19.63 17.29
C ALA A 392 -2.09 -19.54 16.99
N LEU A 393 -1.42 -18.56 17.59
CA LEU A 393 -0.04 -18.19 17.22
C LEU A 393 0.91 -19.39 17.29
N GLU A 394 0.89 -20.13 18.39
CA GLU A 394 1.75 -21.30 18.62
C GLU A 394 1.38 -22.52 17.76
N GLU A 395 0.21 -22.52 17.12
CA GLU A 395 -0.22 -23.56 16.18
C GLU A 395 0.13 -23.20 14.72
N SER A 396 0.83 -22.09 14.49
CA SER A 396 1.28 -21.72 13.13
C SER A 396 2.28 -22.72 12.57
N THR A 397 2.21 -22.98 11.27
CA THR A 397 3.15 -23.88 10.57
C THR A 397 4.55 -23.28 10.43
N SER A 398 4.66 -21.96 10.48
CA SER A 398 5.91 -21.22 10.34
C SER A 398 6.46 -20.73 11.68
N GLN A 399 7.54 -21.37 12.16
CA GLN A 399 8.27 -20.89 13.34
C GLN A 399 8.93 -19.52 13.09
N ASP A 400 9.46 -19.31 11.90
CA ASP A 400 10.11 -18.05 11.51
C ASP A 400 9.11 -16.87 11.59
N ALA A 401 7.83 -17.07 11.23
CA ALA A 401 6.79 -16.06 11.37
C ALA A 401 6.46 -15.76 12.85
N ILE A 402 6.41 -16.79 13.70
CA ILE A 402 6.22 -16.64 15.15
C ILE A 402 7.38 -15.83 15.74
N ASP A 403 8.61 -16.14 15.35
CA ASP A 403 9.82 -15.48 15.85
C ASP A 403 9.86 -13.99 15.45
N VAL A 404 9.41 -13.66 14.23
CA VAL A 404 9.24 -12.27 13.77
C VAL A 404 8.25 -11.51 14.66
N ILE A 405 7.08 -12.07 14.96
CA ILE A 405 6.11 -11.42 15.86
C ILE A 405 6.66 -11.26 17.27
N LYS A 406 7.29 -12.31 17.82
CA LYS A 406 7.86 -12.28 19.17
C LYS A 406 8.99 -11.26 19.29
N ALA A 407 9.79 -11.06 18.24
CA ALA A 407 10.83 -10.04 18.22
C ALA A 407 10.29 -8.61 18.42
N VAL A 408 9.13 -8.27 17.87
CA VAL A 408 8.48 -6.95 18.12
C VAL A 408 8.18 -6.81 19.61
N VAL A 409 7.57 -7.83 20.23
CA VAL A 409 7.21 -7.81 21.66
C VAL A 409 8.45 -7.75 22.54
N GLU A 410 9.47 -8.55 22.25
CA GLU A 410 10.72 -8.57 22.99
C GLU A 410 11.44 -7.22 22.92
N LYS A 411 11.46 -6.59 21.74
CA LYS A 411 12.04 -5.26 21.57
C LYS A 411 11.25 -4.21 22.32
N ALA A 412 9.92 -4.19 22.18
CA ALA A 412 9.05 -3.23 22.85
C ALA A 412 9.16 -3.33 24.38
N LYS A 413 9.33 -4.55 24.90
CA LYS A 413 9.49 -4.81 26.32
C LYS A 413 10.82 -4.27 26.89
N GLY A 414 11.89 -4.29 26.09
CA GLY A 414 13.23 -3.93 26.54
C GLY A 414 13.64 -4.69 27.81
N ASP A 415 14.12 -3.96 28.82
CA ASP A 415 14.51 -4.52 30.13
C ASP A 415 13.34 -4.61 31.14
N SER A 416 12.12 -4.22 30.75
CA SER A 416 10.96 -4.24 31.64
C SER A 416 10.49 -5.67 31.89
N ASP A 417 9.96 -5.95 33.10
CA ASP A 417 9.27 -7.20 33.39
C ASP A 417 7.77 -7.15 32.99
N GLU A 418 7.23 -5.96 32.74
CA GLU A 418 5.83 -5.74 32.38
C GLU A 418 5.56 -6.08 30.90
N ALA A 419 4.30 -6.39 30.56
CA ALA A 419 3.91 -6.60 29.17
C ALA A 419 3.91 -5.24 28.45
N PRO A 420 4.59 -5.10 27.29
CA PRO A 420 4.62 -3.83 26.57
C PRO A 420 3.26 -3.52 25.95
N THR A 421 2.94 -2.24 25.83
CA THR A 421 1.76 -1.77 25.09
C THR A 421 2.12 -1.61 23.62
N ILE A 422 1.44 -2.36 22.75
CA ILE A 422 1.66 -2.29 21.29
C ILE A 422 0.41 -1.70 20.65
N LEU A 423 0.58 -0.59 19.94
CA LEU A 423 -0.44 -0.07 19.06
C LEU A 423 -0.36 -0.79 17.72
N VAL A 424 -1.49 -1.27 17.21
CA VAL A 424 -1.61 -1.81 15.87
C VAL A 424 -2.37 -0.81 15.00
N MET A 425 -1.76 -0.39 13.90
CA MET A 425 -2.33 0.52 12.93
C MET A 425 -2.65 -0.26 11.66
N THR A 426 -3.94 -0.32 11.32
CA THR A 426 -4.48 -1.14 10.23
C THR A 426 -4.80 -0.33 8.97
N SER A 427 -4.29 0.90 8.86
CA SER A 427 -4.58 1.86 7.80
C SER A 427 -4.10 1.45 6.41
N SER A 428 -3.20 0.46 6.29
CA SER A 428 -2.80 -0.06 4.99
C SER A 428 -3.93 -0.90 4.38
N SER A 429 -4.81 -1.51 5.19
CA SER A 429 -5.93 -2.29 4.68
C SER A 429 -6.94 -1.44 3.92
N ASN A 430 -7.69 -2.08 3.00
CA ASN A 430 -8.83 -1.44 2.33
C ASN A 430 -9.95 -1.15 3.33
N ASP A 431 -10.34 -2.19 4.06
CA ASP A 431 -11.13 -2.09 5.27
C ASP A 431 -10.20 -2.16 6.49
N SER A 432 -9.98 -1.03 7.15
CA SER A 432 -9.12 -0.96 8.33
C SER A 432 -9.67 -1.73 9.53
N TYR A 433 -10.97 -2.03 9.61
CA TYR A 433 -11.57 -2.80 10.70
C TYR A 433 -11.29 -4.29 10.59
N ASP A 434 -11.19 -4.78 9.34
CA ASP A 434 -11.03 -6.19 9.01
C ASP A 434 -9.84 -6.86 9.70
N ALA A 435 -8.70 -6.14 9.73
CA ALA A 435 -7.43 -6.64 10.23
C ALA A 435 -7.23 -6.43 11.74
N VAL A 436 -8.14 -5.74 12.43
CA VAL A 436 -7.94 -5.33 13.83
C VAL A 436 -7.86 -6.55 14.75
N ASP A 437 -8.81 -7.47 14.61
CA ASP A 437 -8.87 -8.66 15.47
C ASP A 437 -7.60 -9.51 15.30
N PHE A 438 -7.15 -9.69 14.05
CA PHE A 438 -5.93 -10.44 13.73
C PHE A 438 -4.70 -9.89 14.44
N TYR A 439 -4.38 -8.61 14.22
CA TYR A 439 -3.15 -8.03 14.78
C TYR A 439 -3.22 -7.86 16.29
N THR A 440 -4.37 -7.46 16.85
CA THR A 440 -4.50 -7.34 18.31
C THR A 440 -4.36 -8.69 19.00
N ASP A 441 -5.01 -9.75 18.51
CA ASP A 441 -4.93 -11.08 19.12
C ASP A 441 -3.54 -11.71 18.96
N ILE A 442 -2.87 -11.54 17.81
CA ILE A 442 -1.48 -12.01 17.61
C ILE A 442 -0.53 -11.43 18.65
N PHE A 443 -0.51 -10.11 18.84
CA PHE A 443 0.41 -9.48 19.79
C PHE A 443 0.01 -9.78 21.24
N ASN A 444 -1.28 -9.91 21.55
CA ASN A 444 -1.73 -10.36 22.87
C ASN A 444 -1.25 -11.79 23.17
N GLN A 445 -1.35 -12.72 22.22
CA GLN A 445 -0.83 -14.09 22.37
C GLN A 445 0.69 -14.14 22.45
N ALA A 446 1.39 -13.23 21.77
CA ALA A 446 2.84 -13.08 21.88
C ALA A 446 3.30 -12.44 23.21
N GLY A 447 2.36 -11.98 24.06
CA GLY A 447 2.63 -11.51 25.42
C GLY A 447 2.64 -9.99 25.62
N ALA A 448 2.08 -9.23 24.67
CA ALA A 448 1.89 -7.79 24.78
C ALA A 448 0.48 -7.42 25.27
N ASN A 449 0.28 -6.13 25.56
CA ASN A 449 -1.03 -5.49 25.68
C ASN A 449 -1.31 -4.74 24.37
N ALA A 450 -1.91 -5.43 23.40
CA ALA A 450 -2.15 -4.89 22.08
C ALA A 450 -3.46 -4.09 21.99
N GLN A 451 -3.40 -2.92 21.36
CA GLN A 451 -4.55 -2.03 21.17
C GLN A 451 -4.57 -1.51 19.74
N TRP A 452 -5.76 -1.37 19.16
CA TRP A 452 -5.90 -0.78 17.84
C TRP A 452 -5.77 0.75 17.92
N LEU A 453 -4.97 1.32 17.03
CA LEU A 453 -4.87 2.77 16.82
C LEU A 453 -5.85 3.17 15.70
N PRO A 454 -6.98 3.82 16.02
CA PRO A 454 -8.04 4.13 15.05
C PRO A 454 -7.69 5.39 14.24
N VAL A 455 -6.65 5.29 13.43
CA VAL A 455 -6.18 6.33 12.51
C VAL A 455 -6.08 5.73 11.12
N ASP A 456 -6.83 6.27 10.19
CA ASP A 456 -6.75 5.99 8.75
C ASP A 456 -7.08 7.26 7.94
N ARG A 457 -7.17 7.14 6.61
CA ARG A 457 -7.49 8.28 5.74
C ARG A 457 -8.89 8.86 6.03
N ALA A 458 -9.87 8.03 6.37
CA ALA A 458 -11.22 8.48 6.70
C ALA A 458 -11.22 9.33 7.98
N PHE A 459 -10.42 8.93 8.99
CA PHE A 459 -10.17 9.73 10.18
C PHE A 459 -9.61 11.11 9.83
N GLN A 460 -8.58 11.17 8.98
CA GLN A 460 -7.94 12.43 8.60
C GLN A 460 -8.91 13.37 7.86
N ASP A 461 -9.67 12.86 6.89
CA ASP A 461 -10.63 13.65 6.14
C ASP A 461 -11.80 14.14 7.01
N ALA A 462 -12.27 13.30 7.95
CA ALA A 462 -13.28 13.70 8.93
C ALA A 462 -12.77 14.78 9.90
N GLN A 463 -11.52 14.69 10.36
CA GLN A 463 -10.88 15.73 11.17
C GLN A 463 -10.71 17.04 10.40
N ALA A 464 -10.17 16.97 9.17
CA ALA A 464 -9.90 18.14 8.33
C ALA A 464 -11.17 18.90 7.95
N SER A 465 -12.25 18.18 7.66
CA SER A 465 -13.57 18.75 7.39
C SER A 465 -14.34 19.20 8.65
N GLY A 466 -13.90 18.76 9.83
CA GLY A 466 -14.63 18.95 11.09
C GLY A 466 -15.96 18.20 11.13
N ARG A 467 -16.13 17.16 10.32
CA ARG A 467 -17.35 16.35 10.15
C ARG A 467 -17.12 14.91 10.59
N CYS A 468 -16.87 14.71 11.90
CA CYS A 468 -16.79 13.35 12.45
C CYS A 468 -18.09 12.54 12.28
N ASP A 469 -19.23 13.19 12.04
CA ASP A 469 -20.47 12.51 11.66
C ASP A 469 -20.38 11.79 10.29
N LEU A 470 -19.46 12.21 9.42
CA LEU A 470 -19.21 11.59 8.12
C LEU A 470 -18.10 10.53 8.14
N LEU A 471 -17.48 10.26 9.29
CA LEU A 471 -16.41 9.28 9.39
C LEU A 471 -16.81 7.88 8.87
N PRO A 472 -17.98 7.31 9.24
CA PRO A 472 -18.43 6.02 8.68
C PRO A 472 -18.61 6.05 7.16
N ILE A 473 -18.97 7.22 6.61
CA ILE A 473 -19.18 7.42 5.18
C ILE A 473 -17.85 7.43 4.45
N TYR A 474 -16.87 8.24 4.90
CA TYR A 474 -15.53 8.25 4.30
C TYR A 474 -14.86 6.87 4.38
N HIS A 475 -15.00 6.17 5.51
CA HIS A 475 -14.45 4.83 5.67
C HIS A 475 -15.06 3.85 4.66
N GLY A 476 -16.39 3.83 4.55
CA GLY A 476 -17.07 2.98 3.56
C GLY A 476 -16.72 3.32 2.12
N LEU A 477 -16.53 4.61 1.78
CA LEU A 477 -16.10 5.03 0.45
C LEU A 477 -14.71 4.50 0.09
N TYR A 478 -13.74 4.65 0.99
CA TYR A 478 -12.37 4.18 0.72
C TYR A 478 -12.25 2.67 0.67
N ALA A 479 -13.03 1.97 1.49
CA ALA A 479 -13.11 0.52 1.45
C ALA A 479 -13.99 0.02 0.29
N ASN A 480 -14.69 0.90 -0.43
CA ASN A 480 -15.72 0.56 -1.42
C ASN A 480 -16.78 -0.41 -0.85
N HIS A 481 -17.10 -0.27 0.43
CA HIS A 481 -18.02 -1.13 1.17
C HIS A 481 -18.88 -0.27 2.12
N PRO A 482 -20.13 0.06 1.76
CA PRO A 482 -21.00 0.83 2.64
C PRO A 482 -21.36 0.03 3.90
N HIS A 483 -21.72 0.74 4.97
CA HIS A 483 -22.19 0.17 6.24
C HIS A 483 -21.19 -0.70 7.01
N LEU A 484 -19.88 -0.52 6.77
CA LEU A 484 -18.84 -1.14 7.61
C LEU A 484 -19.01 -0.82 9.10
N ASP A 485 -19.59 0.33 9.44
CA ASP A 485 -19.92 0.68 10.82
C ASP A 485 -21.03 -0.17 11.44
N ALA A 486 -21.90 -0.76 10.63
CA ALA A 486 -22.89 -1.73 11.08
C ALA A 486 -22.31 -3.16 11.19
N LEU A 487 -21.33 -3.52 10.36
CA LEU A 487 -20.62 -4.81 10.43
C LEU A 487 -19.58 -4.86 11.56
N TYR A 488 -18.97 -3.72 11.88
CA TYR A 488 -17.95 -3.58 12.92
C TYR A 488 -18.33 -2.51 13.94
N PRO A 489 -19.44 -2.67 14.67
CA PRO A 489 -19.99 -1.61 15.52
C PRO A 489 -19.07 -1.22 16.70
N ASP A 490 -18.26 -2.13 17.20
CA ASP A 490 -17.25 -1.87 18.24
C ASP A 490 -16.08 -1.03 17.70
N HIS A 491 -15.51 -1.41 16.55
CA HIS A 491 -14.42 -0.66 15.91
C HIS A 491 -14.90 0.70 15.43
N ALA A 492 -16.07 0.78 14.79
CA ALA A 492 -16.65 2.04 14.37
C ALA A 492 -16.95 2.98 15.55
N GLN A 493 -17.39 2.46 16.69
CA GLN A 493 -17.57 3.26 17.89
C GLN A 493 -16.24 3.78 18.44
N ALA A 494 -15.19 2.97 18.45
CA ALA A 494 -13.84 3.39 18.85
C ALA A 494 -13.28 4.46 17.90
N HIS A 495 -13.48 4.29 16.59
CA HIS A 495 -13.10 5.22 15.54
C HIS A 495 -13.81 6.57 15.68
N GLN A 496 -15.12 6.54 15.89
CA GLN A 496 -15.94 7.73 16.14
C GLN A 496 -15.47 8.48 17.38
N ASN A 497 -15.22 7.77 18.48
CA ASN A 497 -14.73 8.37 19.72
C ASN A 497 -13.36 9.04 19.54
N ALA A 498 -12.47 8.42 18.76
CA ALA A 498 -11.18 8.99 18.42
C ALA A 498 -11.31 10.27 17.59
N CYS A 499 -12.20 10.29 16.60
CA CYS A 499 -12.46 11.51 15.81
C CYS A 499 -13.07 12.63 16.67
N GLU A 500 -14.05 12.31 17.52
CA GLU A 500 -14.68 13.31 18.38
C GLU A 500 -13.75 13.84 19.49
N ASN A 501 -12.72 13.06 19.84
CA ASN A 501 -11.73 13.40 20.86
C ASN A 501 -10.31 13.01 20.41
N PRO A 502 -9.69 13.73 19.46
CA PRO A 502 -8.39 13.36 18.89
C PRO A 502 -7.26 13.31 19.92
N ALA A 503 -7.42 14.00 21.07
CA ALA A 503 -6.48 13.89 22.19
C ALA A 503 -6.36 12.46 22.75
N SER A 504 -7.36 11.58 22.58
CA SER A 504 -7.23 10.18 22.98
C SER A 504 -6.25 9.42 22.10
N VAL A 505 -6.19 9.72 20.79
CA VAL A 505 -5.22 9.13 19.86
C VAL A 505 -3.79 9.50 20.30
N LEU A 506 -3.57 10.78 20.62
CA LEU A 506 -2.26 11.24 21.11
C LEU A 506 -1.88 10.59 22.44
N SER A 507 -2.84 10.42 23.36
CA SER A 507 -2.59 9.73 24.64
C SER A 507 -2.22 8.26 24.44
N MET A 508 -2.87 7.56 23.48
CA MET A 508 -2.49 6.18 23.14
C MET A 508 -1.06 6.12 22.63
N ILE A 509 -0.70 7.05 21.73
CA ILE A 509 0.66 7.13 21.18
C ILE A 509 1.67 7.52 22.26
N GLU A 510 1.33 8.34 23.25
CA GLU A 510 2.20 8.74 24.37
C GLU A 510 2.46 7.60 25.38
N ASP A 511 1.52 6.67 25.53
CA ASP A 511 1.62 5.54 26.46
C ASP A 511 2.16 4.25 25.82
N ALA A 512 2.31 4.21 24.48
CA ALA A 512 2.74 3.01 23.75
C ALA A 512 4.24 2.71 23.90
N ASP A 513 4.63 1.44 23.83
CA ASP A 513 6.04 1.02 23.72
C ASP A 513 6.41 0.68 22.27
N ALA A 514 5.42 0.26 21.47
CA ALA A 514 5.59 0.08 20.04
C ALA A 514 4.36 0.44 19.21
N LEU A 515 4.59 0.77 17.94
CA LEU A 515 3.61 0.88 16.88
C LEU A 515 3.90 -0.17 15.82
N PHE A 516 2.90 -0.95 15.41
CA PHE A 516 2.99 -1.90 14.31
C PHE A 516 2.03 -1.53 13.18
N ILE A 517 2.55 -1.30 11.97
CA ILE A 517 1.79 -0.91 10.78
C ILE A 517 1.56 -2.15 9.90
N ASN A 518 0.30 -2.45 9.57
CA ASN A 518 -0.03 -3.65 8.81
C ASN A 518 0.32 -3.56 7.31
N GLY A 519 0.20 -4.70 6.61
CA GLY A 519 0.25 -4.79 5.15
C GLY A 519 -1.04 -4.32 4.46
N GLY A 520 -0.98 -4.12 3.15
CA GLY A 520 -2.06 -3.56 2.34
C GLY A 520 -1.49 -2.57 1.30
N GLY A 521 -2.05 -1.37 1.22
CA GLY A 521 -1.59 -0.26 0.38
C GLY A 521 -0.81 0.79 1.16
N GLN A 522 0.47 1.00 0.83
CA GLN A 522 1.37 1.90 1.57
C GLN A 522 0.93 3.37 1.50
N ARG A 523 0.33 3.80 0.39
CA ARG A 523 -0.18 5.16 0.25
C ARG A 523 -1.31 5.48 1.23
N ARG A 524 -2.08 4.48 1.66
CA ARG A 524 -3.17 4.66 2.64
C ARG A 524 -2.64 4.99 4.02
N SER A 525 -1.60 4.29 4.46
CA SER A 525 -0.90 4.61 5.70
C SER A 525 -0.15 5.95 5.61
N LEU A 526 0.37 6.30 4.43
CA LEU A 526 0.95 7.62 4.20
C LEU A 526 -0.11 8.72 4.31
N ASP A 527 -1.26 8.59 3.66
CA ASP A 527 -2.38 9.53 3.74
C ASP A 527 -2.92 9.67 5.18
N ALA A 528 -2.90 8.57 5.95
CA ALA A 528 -3.35 8.54 7.33
C ALA A 528 -2.43 9.28 8.32
N LEU A 529 -1.13 9.37 8.03
CA LEU A 529 -0.13 9.96 8.95
C LEU A 529 0.47 11.27 8.44
N MET A 530 0.63 11.40 7.12
CA MET A 530 1.12 12.57 6.41
C MET A 530 0.14 12.98 5.31
N PRO A 531 -1.04 13.52 5.68
CA PRO A 531 -2.05 13.93 4.72
C PRO A 531 -1.52 15.03 3.80
N GLU A 532 -2.06 15.06 2.59
CA GLU A 532 -1.75 16.09 1.61
C GLU A 532 -2.50 17.39 1.95
N VAL A 533 -1.76 18.44 2.30
CA VAL A 533 -2.33 19.74 2.72
C VAL A 533 -2.53 20.70 1.54
N SER A 534 -1.85 20.44 0.42
CA SER A 534 -2.04 21.08 -0.88
C SER A 534 -1.38 20.23 -1.96
N ALA A 535 -1.70 20.44 -3.25
CA ALA A 535 -1.19 19.63 -4.35
C ALA A 535 0.33 19.36 -4.26
N GLY A 536 0.69 18.09 -4.05
CA GLY A 536 2.06 17.60 -3.93
C GLY A 536 2.78 17.95 -2.60
N VAL A 537 2.09 18.48 -1.60
CA VAL A 537 2.66 18.88 -0.30
C VAL A 537 2.01 18.10 0.82
N ARG A 538 2.82 17.31 1.53
CA ARG A 538 2.42 16.52 2.69
C ARG A 538 3.08 17.05 3.96
N GLU A 539 2.33 17.02 5.05
CA GLU A 539 2.82 17.44 6.38
C GLU A 539 2.50 16.36 7.41
N ASP A 540 3.33 16.24 8.45
CA ASP A 540 3.04 15.37 9.59
C ASP A 540 1.68 15.78 10.21
N SER A 541 0.77 14.82 10.35
CA SER A 541 -0.36 14.96 11.27
C SER A 541 0.14 15.07 12.72
N ASP A 542 -0.70 15.53 13.64
CA ASP A 542 -0.35 15.57 15.07
C ASP A 542 0.09 14.19 15.61
N ALA A 543 -0.54 13.11 15.10
CA ALA A 543 -0.18 11.74 15.44
C ALA A 543 1.23 11.39 14.92
N MET A 544 1.52 11.69 13.65
CA MET A 544 2.83 11.41 13.06
C MET A 544 3.95 12.23 13.70
N ALA A 545 3.71 13.50 14.00
CA ALA A 545 4.68 14.35 14.70
C ALA A 545 5.08 13.74 16.06
N LEU A 546 4.10 13.21 16.82
CA LEU A 546 4.36 12.54 18.09
C LEU A 546 5.05 11.18 17.91
N ILE A 547 4.63 10.37 16.93
CA ILE A 547 5.30 9.10 16.58
C ILE A 547 6.77 9.36 16.24
N ARG A 548 7.05 10.31 15.35
CA ARG A 548 8.40 10.69 14.93
C ARG A 548 9.24 11.16 16.11
N GLN A 549 8.66 11.99 16.99
CA GLN A 549 9.34 12.45 18.19
C GLN A 549 9.73 11.27 19.08
N ARG A 550 8.77 10.42 19.48
CA ARG A 550 9.05 9.30 20.38
C ARG A 550 9.98 8.27 19.77
N PHE A 551 9.86 8.02 18.46
CA PHE A 551 10.78 7.16 17.72
C PHE A 551 12.22 7.68 17.82
N ASN A 552 12.45 8.97 17.51
CA ASN A 552 13.77 9.62 17.54
C ASN A 552 14.35 9.79 18.96
N ASP A 553 13.48 9.86 19.97
CA ASP A 553 13.87 9.87 21.38
C ASP A 553 14.25 8.46 21.90
N GLY A 554 13.99 7.41 21.11
CA GLY A 554 14.22 6.00 21.49
C GLY A 554 13.14 5.42 22.40
N ASP A 555 12.03 6.13 22.58
CA ASP A 555 10.92 5.79 23.48
C ASP A 555 9.80 4.97 22.79
N LEU A 556 9.82 4.86 21.46
CA LEU A 556 8.84 4.11 20.68
C LEU A 556 9.53 3.27 19.61
N ILE A 557 9.20 1.99 19.58
CA ILE A 557 9.62 1.08 18.50
C ILE A 557 8.58 1.13 17.40
N VAL A 558 9.02 1.18 16.14
CA VAL A 558 8.10 1.12 14.99
C VAL A 558 8.40 -0.12 14.17
N GLY A 559 7.38 -0.95 13.96
CA GLY A 559 7.44 -2.12 13.10
C GLY A 559 6.40 -2.02 11.99
N GLY A 560 6.61 -2.77 10.91
CA GLY A 560 5.58 -2.95 9.91
C GLY A 560 5.85 -4.13 9.01
N THR A 561 4.84 -4.53 8.25
CA THR A 561 4.94 -5.62 7.26
C THR A 561 4.39 -5.19 5.91
N SER A 562 5.00 -5.66 4.81
CA SER A 562 4.55 -5.34 3.44
C SER A 562 4.46 -3.81 3.23
N ALA A 563 3.29 -3.26 2.90
CA ALA A 563 3.03 -1.82 2.88
C ALA A 563 3.49 -1.08 4.14
N GLY A 564 3.30 -1.67 5.33
CA GLY A 564 3.77 -1.09 6.58
C GLY A 564 5.29 -0.98 6.69
N THR A 565 6.05 -1.77 5.91
CA THR A 565 7.50 -1.62 5.73
C THR A 565 7.82 -0.56 4.68
N ALA A 566 7.16 -0.62 3.51
CA ALA A 566 7.40 0.32 2.43
C ALA A 566 7.16 1.77 2.86
N VAL A 567 6.11 2.02 3.63
CA VAL A 567 5.75 3.36 4.10
C VAL A 567 6.76 3.95 5.09
N GLN A 568 7.61 3.14 5.72
CA GLN A 568 8.61 3.66 6.66
C GLN A 568 9.76 4.37 5.96
N GLY A 569 10.02 4.06 4.68
CA GLY A 569 11.03 4.74 3.87
C GLY A 569 10.77 6.25 3.72
N GLY A 570 11.81 7.02 3.41
CA GLY A 570 11.70 8.46 3.20
C GLY A 570 12.90 9.23 3.77
N GLY A 571 12.82 10.55 3.78
CA GLY A 571 13.92 11.39 4.25
C GLY A 571 15.12 11.32 3.31
N SER A 572 16.33 11.41 3.86
CA SER A 572 17.59 11.47 3.11
C SER A 572 18.73 10.88 3.94
N LEU A 573 19.65 10.15 3.30
CA LEU A 573 20.78 9.52 3.98
C LEU A 573 21.67 10.51 4.76
N ASN A 574 21.78 11.75 4.28
CA ASN A 574 22.50 12.84 4.93
C ASN A 574 21.96 14.20 4.41
N ASP A 575 22.42 15.30 5.01
CA ASP A 575 21.96 16.67 4.70
C ASP A 575 22.08 17.06 3.21
N ASP A 576 23.02 16.45 2.48
CA ASP A 576 23.26 16.71 1.05
C ASP A 576 22.74 15.56 0.15
N GLY A 577 22.03 14.59 0.74
CA GLY A 577 21.54 13.38 0.09
C GLY A 577 20.27 13.61 -0.72
N PHE A 578 20.01 12.72 -1.67
CA PHE A 578 18.74 12.69 -2.39
C PHE A 578 17.60 12.24 -1.47
N THR A 579 16.40 12.75 -1.73
CA THR A 579 15.18 12.26 -1.08
C THR A 579 14.99 10.78 -1.43
N ILE A 580 14.76 9.97 -0.41
CA ILE A 580 14.50 8.54 -0.57
C ILE A 580 13.02 8.37 -0.97
N PRO A 581 12.72 7.85 -2.17
CA PRO A 581 11.35 7.62 -2.61
C PRO A 581 10.72 6.42 -1.89
N MET A 582 9.39 6.37 -1.90
CA MET A 582 8.62 5.17 -1.54
C MET A 582 8.10 4.49 -2.81
N ILE A 583 8.34 3.19 -2.95
CA ILE A 583 7.77 2.39 -4.05
C ILE A 583 6.27 2.20 -3.81
N ASP A 584 5.46 2.47 -4.84
CA ASP A 584 4.00 2.29 -4.82
C ASP A 584 3.52 1.21 -5.82
N GLY A 585 4.38 0.79 -6.75
CA GLY A 585 4.07 -0.21 -7.77
C GLY A 585 5.24 -0.53 -8.71
N GLY A 586 4.94 -1.02 -9.91
CA GLY A 586 5.89 -1.28 -11.02
C GLY A 586 6.52 -2.68 -11.01
N THR A 587 6.56 -3.35 -12.17
CA THR A 587 7.26 -4.64 -12.33
C THR A 587 8.76 -4.48 -12.39
N ALA A 588 9.48 -5.60 -12.37
CA ALA A 588 10.91 -5.63 -12.63
C ALA A 588 11.27 -5.20 -14.07
N HIS A 589 10.50 -5.64 -15.07
CA HIS A 589 10.79 -5.34 -16.47
C HIS A 589 10.40 -3.92 -16.86
N ASP A 590 9.14 -3.53 -16.67
CA ASP A 590 8.58 -2.24 -17.12
C ASP A 590 9.43 -1.08 -16.61
N VAL A 591 9.78 -1.08 -15.31
CA VAL A 591 10.57 0.02 -14.76
C VAL A 591 12.00 0.00 -15.28
N LEU A 592 12.59 -1.14 -15.61
CA LEU A 592 13.93 -1.14 -16.23
C LEU A 592 13.88 -0.42 -17.59
N VAL A 593 12.81 -0.63 -18.36
CA VAL A 593 12.57 -0.01 -19.67
C VAL A 593 12.22 1.48 -19.54
N ASP A 594 11.15 1.80 -18.83
CA ASP A 594 10.55 3.14 -18.81
C ASP A 594 10.95 3.99 -17.62
N GLY A 595 11.31 3.34 -16.52
CA GLY A 595 11.50 3.99 -15.23
C GLY A 595 10.22 4.11 -14.41
N TYR A 596 10.37 4.78 -13.28
CA TYR A 596 9.29 5.07 -12.36
C TYR A 596 8.66 6.43 -12.67
N ASP A 597 7.34 6.52 -12.53
CA ASP A 597 6.59 7.77 -12.51
C ASP A 597 5.85 7.96 -11.18
N SER A 598 5.06 9.03 -11.05
CA SER A 598 4.31 9.37 -9.83
C SER A 598 3.11 8.45 -9.55
N GLY A 599 2.73 7.61 -10.51
CA GLY A 599 1.66 6.60 -10.36
C GLY A 599 2.14 5.34 -9.66
N ILE A 600 3.43 5.01 -9.76
CA ILE A 600 4.04 3.81 -9.16
C ILE A 600 5.17 4.09 -8.16
N ALA A 601 5.45 5.37 -7.88
CA ALA A 601 6.34 5.81 -6.80
C ALA A 601 5.89 7.15 -6.21
N VAL A 602 6.21 7.35 -4.93
CA VAL A 602 6.12 8.65 -4.25
C VAL A 602 7.53 9.20 -4.07
N PHE A 603 7.93 10.13 -4.93
CA PHE A 603 9.30 10.65 -4.96
C PHE A 603 9.65 11.53 -3.75
N GLU A 604 8.64 12.07 -3.08
CA GLU A 604 8.77 12.80 -1.82
C GLU A 604 9.07 11.86 -0.62
N GLY A 605 8.89 10.55 -0.81
CA GLY A 605 9.11 9.52 0.21
C GLY A 605 7.85 9.20 1.02
N GLY A 606 8.01 8.24 1.95
CA GLY A 606 7.00 7.86 2.91
C GLY A 606 7.15 8.63 4.23
N LEU A 607 7.05 7.92 5.36
CA LEU A 607 7.13 8.49 6.70
C LEU A 607 8.55 8.97 7.07
N GLY A 608 9.60 8.50 6.40
CA GLY A 608 10.99 8.86 6.72
C GLY A 608 11.42 8.42 8.12
N LEU A 609 10.98 7.24 8.55
CA LEU A 609 11.46 6.55 9.76
C LEU A 609 12.69 5.68 9.44
N PHE A 610 12.80 5.22 8.19
CA PHE A 610 13.97 4.60 7.60
C PHE A 610 14.55 5.50 6.51
N ASP A 611 15.68 6.11 6.80
CA ASP A 611 16.37 7.10 5.96
C ASP A 611 17.71 6.59 5.41
N TYR A 612 17.95 5.28 5.47
CA TYR A 612 19.21 4.66 5.00
C TYR A 612 19.20 4.24 3.53
N GLY A 613 18.02 4.10 2.92
CA GLY A 613 17.86 3.72 1.52
C GLY A 613 16.41 3.38 1.15
N ILE A 614 16.17 3.07 -0.12
CA ILE A 614 14.85 2.70 -0.62
C ILE A 614 14.46 1.34 -0.03
N THR A 615 13.22 1.19 0.45
CA THR A 615 12.71 -0.08 0.95
C THR A 615 11.78 -0.76 -0.05
N ASP A 616 11.89 -2.08 -0.17
CA ASP A 616 10.98 -2.92 -0.95
C ASP A 616 10.63 -4.22 -0.19
N THR A 617 9.52 -4.86 -0.55
CA THR A 617 8.87 -5.97 0.15
C THR A 617 8.42 -7.07 -0.81
N HIS A 618 8.07 -8.24 -0.27
CA HIS A 618 7.76 -9.47 -1.02
C HIS A 618 8.82 -9.72 -2.10
N PHE A 619 10.07 -9.57 -1.67
CA PHE A 619 11.10 -9.04 -2.52
C PHE A 619 11.61 -10.06 -3.53
N SER A 620 12.32 -11.09 -3.08
CA SER A 620 12.77 -12.14 -3.99
C SER A 620 11.61 -12.98 -4.51
N GLU A 621 10.52 -13.16 -3.76
CA GLU A 621 9.34 -13.91 -4.22
C GLU A 621 8.68 -13.32 -5.48
N ARG A 622 8.94 -12.04 -5.79
CA ARG A 622 8.35 -11.31 -6.92
C ARG A 622 9.43 -10.69 -7.83
N ALA A 623 10.65 -11.21 -7.81
CA ALA A 623 11.79 -10.76 -8.62
C ALA A 623 12.08 -9.25 -8.56
N ARG A 624 12.00 -8.64 -7.38
CA ARG A 624 12.06 -7.19 -7.20
C ARG A 624 13.50 -6.64 -7.13
N GLU A 625 14.52 -7.47 -7.36
CA GLU A 625 15.93 -7.06 -7.28
C GLU A 625 16.27 -5.94 -8.26
N THR A 626 15.90 -6.09 -9.53
CA THR A 626 16.27 -5.13 -10.58
C THR A 626 15.44 -3.85 -10.51
N ARG A 627 14.18 -3.94 -10.09
CA ARG A 627 13.29 -2.78 -9.91
C ARG A 627 13.80 -1.84 -8.82
N LEU A 628 14.31 -2.40 -7.72
CA LEU A 628 14.95 -1.64 -6.66
C LEU A 628 16.22 -0.93 -7.13
N VAL A 629 17.07 -1.62 -7.91
CA VAL A 629 18.26 -1.03 -8.53
C VAL A 629 17.88 0.11 -9.46
N LYS A 630 16.81 -0.05 -10.26
CA LYS A 630 16.33 0.99 -11.16
C LYS A 630 15.90 2.24 -10.42
N LEU A 631 15.08 2.13 -9.35
CA LEU A 631 14.62 3.31 -8.64
C LEU A 631 15.78 4.03 -7.93
N ALA A 632 16.71 3.27 -7.36
CA ALA A 632 17.94 3.81 -6.77
C ALA A 632 18.75 4.60 -7.81
N GLN A 633 18.95 4.02 -9.00
CA GLN A 633 19.64 4.68 -10.11
C GLN A 633 18.90 5.96 -10.54
N GLN A 634 17.59 5.87 -10.77
CA GLN A 634 16.79 6.97 -11.29
C GLN A 634 16.74 8.18 -10.34
N THR A 635 16.69 7.93 -9.03
CA THR A 635 16.63 8.98 -8.01
C THR A 635 18.00 9.43 -7.50
N GLY A 636 19.07 8.74 -7.88
CA GLY A 636 20.42 8.97 -7.36
C GLY A 636 20.62 8.51 -5.92
N VAL A 637 19.65 7.81 -5.33
CA VAL A 637 19.76 7.21 -4.00
C VAL A 637 20.73 6.04 -4.06
N ARG A 638 21.69 6.02 -3.13
CA ARG A 638 22.79 5.04 -3.15
C ARG A 638 22.35 3.63 -2.78
N PHE A 639 21.51 3.48 -1.76
CA PHE A 639 21.19 2.19 -1.18
C PHE A 639 19.73 1.80 -1.37
N GLY A 640 19.50 0.49 -1.54
CA GLY A 640 18.18 -0.11 -1.49
C GLY A 640 18.18 -1.36 -0.60
N PHE A 641 17.06 -1.63 0.05
CA PHE A 641 16.84 -2.72 0.99
C PHE A 641 15.56 -3.47 0.60
N GLY A 642 15.73 -4.68 0.07
CA GLY A 642 14.64 -5.59 -0.23
C GLY A 642 14.47 -6.63 0.88
N VAL A 643 13.26 -6.76 1.44
CA VAL A 643 12.98 -7.73 2.50
C VAL A 643 12.05 -8.82 1.97
N ASP A 644 12.47 -10.08 2.08
CA ASP A 644 11.71 -11.26 1.65
C ASP A 644 10.49 -11.53 2.55
N GLU A 645 9.52 -12.30 2.04
CA GLU A 645 8.39 -12.77 2.84
C GLU A 645 8.83 -13.54 4.10
N THR A 646 8.02 -13.50 5.16
CA THR A 646 8.31 -14.15 6.45
C THR A 646 9.72 -13.82 7.01
N THR A 647 10.23 -12.62 6.70
CA THR A 647 11.56 -12.14 7.09
C THR A 647 11.45 -10.71 7.60
N ALA A 648 12.34 -10.32 8.52
CA ALA A 648 12.43 -8.96 8.99
C ALA A 648 13.88 -8.49 9.20
N LEU A 649 14.10 -7.21 8.88
CA LEU A 649 15.28 -6.45 9.24
C LEU A 649 14.98 -5.63 10.49
N ILE A 650 15.67 -5.92 11.60
CA ILE A 650 15.62 -5.10 12.81
C ILE A 650 16.75 -4.08 12.74
N VAL A 651 16.43 -2.80 12.87
CA VAL A 651 17.37 -1.67 12.74
C VAL A 651 17.38 -0.86 14.02
N GLU A 652 18.49 -0.87 14.75
CA GLU A 652 18.72 -0.07 15.94
C GLU A 652 19.58 1.15 15.60
N ARG A 653 18.98 2.35 15.60
CA ARG A 653 19.71 3.61 15.40
C ARG A 653 20.50 3.94 16.66
N GLN A 654 21.75 4.33 16.49
CA GLN A 654 22.64 4.69 17.59
C GLN A 654 23.46 5.93 17.24
N GLU A 655 23.65 6.80 18.22
CA GLU A 655 24.55 7.94 18.11
C GLU A 655 25.56 7.93 19.25
N ASN A 656 26.81 8.27 18.97
CA ASN A 656 27.82 8.41 20.01
C ASN A 656 27.95 9.87 20.49
N THR A 657 28.71 10.08 21.57
CA THR A 657 28.95 11.43 22.14
C THR A 657 29.62 12.43 21.19
N ALA A 658 30.16 11.99 20.06
CA ALA A 658 30.76 12.83 19.02
C ALA A 658 29.77 13.20 17.90
N GLY A 659 28.51 12.74 17.98
CA GLY A 659 27.47 12.96 16.98
C GLY A 659 27.61 12.06 15.75
N VAL A 660 28.38 10.97 15.84
CA VAL A 660 28.45 9.99 14.76
C VAL A 660 27.29 9.03 14.92
N GLU A 661 26.54 8.86 13.84
CA GLU A 661 25.44 7.91 13.75
C GLU A 661 25.93 6.57 13.21
N ARG A 662 25.31 5.49 13.69
CA ARG A 662 25.35 4.16 13.07
C ARG A 662 24.00 3.47 13.22
N ALA A 663 23.76 2.46 12.39
CA ALA A 663 22.64 1.55 12.51
C ALA A 663 23.14 0.13 12.71
N ARG A 664 22.66 -0.57 13.75
CA ARG A 664 22.85 -2.01 13.87
C ARG A 664 21.66 -2.72 13.25
N MET A 665 21.94 -3.59 12.31
CA MET A 665 20.96 -4.31 11.52
C MET A 665 21.06 -5.80 11.81
N ASN A 666 19.94 -6.47 12.03
CA ASN A 666 19.88 -7.92 12.22
C ASN A 666 18.74 -8.52 11.41
N VAL A 667 19.01 -9.62 10.71
CA VAL A 667 18.00 -10.35 9.93
C VAL A 667 17.43 -11.50 10.75
N ILE A 668 16.11 -11.60 10.78
CA ILE A 668 15.38 -12.75 11.35
C ILE A 668 14.30 -13.23 10.38
N GLY A 669 13.89 -14.48 10.51
CA GLY A 669 12.85 -15.10 9.66
C GLY A 669 13.37 -16.11 8.63
N ALA A 670 12.55 -16.43 7.63
CA ALA A 670 12.73 -17.59 6.76
C ALA A 670 13.58 -17.32 5.50
N GLY A 671 13.45 -16.13 4.91
CA GLY A 671 14.16 -15.67 3.72
C GLY A 671 15.39 -14.83 4.06
N GLY A 672 15.59 -13.73 3.32
CA GLY A 672 16.69 -12.80 3.56
C GLY A 672 16.36 -11.33 3.32
N VAL A 673 17.39 -10.51 3.50
CA VAL A 673 17.41 -9.08 3.22
C VAL A 673 18.47 -8.83 2.18
N TYR A 674 18.04 -8.34 1.03
CA TYR A 674 18.89 -7.90 -0.06
C TYR A 674 19.27 -6.44 0.13
N ILE A 675 20.55 -6.12 -0.03
CA ILE A 675 21.05 -4.75 0.04
C ILE A 675 21.78 -4.46 -1.27
N THR A 676 21.39 -3.39 -1.95
CA THR A 676 22.08 -2.87 -3.13
C THR A 676 22.82 -1.59 -2.79
N ASP A 677 24.03 -1.44 -3.32
CA ASP A 677 24.88 -0.24 -3.21
C ASP A 677 25.33 0.19 -4.61
N LEU A 678 24.87 1.37 -5.02
CA LEU A 678 25.17 1.98 -6.31
C LEU A 678 26.36 2.96 -6.26
N GLY A 679 27.09 3.03 -5.14
CA GLY A 679 28.14 4.04 -4.91
C GLY A 679 29.24 4.07 -5.98
N ASP A 680 29.60 2.91 -6.52
CA ASP A 680 30.58 2.74 -7.60
C ASP A 680 29.95 2.29 -8.94
N ALA A 681 28.62 2.20 -9.00
CA ALA A 681 27.91 1.74 -10.18
C ALA A 681 27.96 2.79 -11.30
N THR A 682 28.05 2.33 -12.55
CA THR A 682 28.10 3.18 -13.74
C THR A 682 26.97 2.84 -14.69
N GLN A 683 26.06 3.79 -14.90
CA GLN A 683 25.08 3.69 -15.98
C GLN A 683 25.81 3.76 -17.34
N THR A 684 25.57 2.77 -18.19
CA THR A 684 26.16 2.64 -19.52
C THR A 684 25.17 2.95 -20.65
N SER A 685 23.87 2.98 -20.35
CA SER A 685 22.83 3.50 -21.25
C SER A 685 22.73 5.02 -21.19
N ALA A 686 22.09 5.63 -22.20
CA ALA A 686 21.72 7.04 -22.15
C ALA A 686 20.46 7.24 -21.30
N ASP A 687 20.26 8.46 -20.77
CA ASP A 687 19.04 8.81 -20.04
C ASP A 687 17.79 8.62 -20.90
N GLY A 688 16.72 8.10 -20.29
CA GLY A 688 15.46 7.79 -20.99
C GLY A 688 15.56 6.62 -21.96
N GLN A 689 16.58 5.77 -21.84
CA GLN A 689 16.66 4.47 -22.52
C GLN A 689 16.55 3.35 -21.48
N PRO A 690 16.20 2.12 -21.92
CA PRO A 690 16.26 0.92 -21.08
C PRO A 690 17.58 0.87 -20.28
N LEU A 691 17.48 0.59 -18.99
CA LEU A 691 18.61 0.73 -18.06
C LEU A 691 19.72 -0.27 -18.40
N ALA A 692 20.90 0.24 -18.74
CA ALA A 692 22.13 -0.54 -18.69
C ALA A 692 23.01 0.04 -17.57
N ILE A 693 23.42 -0.79 -16.62
CA ILE A 693 24.23 -0.40 -15.47
C ILE A 693 25.22 -1.51 -15.11
N GLU A 694 26.45 -1.13 -14.82
CA GLU A 694 27.52 -2.04 -14.43
C GLU A 694 28.04 -1.65 -13.05
N GLY A 695 28.50 -2.64 -12.27
CA GLY A 695 29.20 -2.37 -11.01
C GLY A 695 28.30 -2.13 -9.81
N VAL A 696 27.04 -2.55 -9.85
CA VAL A 696 26.15 -2.50 -8.68
C VAL A 696 26.64 -3.52 -7.67
N VAL A 697 26.89 -3.11 -6.42
CA VAL A 697 27.33 -4.03 -5.37
C VAL A 697 26.11 -4.55 -4.62
N THR A 698 26.04 -5.86 -4.40
CA THR A 698 24.88 -6.52 -3.79
C THR A 698 25.29 -7.42 -2.64
N HIS A 699 24.40 -7.48 -1.64
CA HIS A 699 24.50 -8.32 -0.47
C HIS A 699 23.17 -9.02 -0.24
N PHE A 700 23.20 -10.23 0.29
CA PHE A 700 22.02 -10.96 0.74
C PHE A 700 22.32 -11.59 2.09
N LEU A 701 21.63 -11.11 3.12
CA LEU A 701 21.78 -11.52 4.50
C LEU A 701 20.59 -12.39 4.89
N THR A 702 20.81 -13.51 5.55
CA THR A 702 19.74 -14.41 6.00
C THR A 702 19.73 -14.50 7.52
N HIS A 703 18.69 -15.13 8.09
CA HIS A 703 18.50 -15.29 9.53
C HIS A 703 19.79 -15.39 10.36
N GLY A 704 19.89 -14.53 11.37
CA GLY A 704 21.01 -14.46 12.31
C GLY A 704 22.21 -13.65 11.80
N ASP A 705 22.25 -13.26 10.53
CA ASP A 705 23.24 -12.30 10.04
C ASP A 705 22.91 -10.90 10.54
N GLY A 706 23.96 -10.12 10.76
CA GLY A 706 23.88 -8.72 11.09
C GLY A 706 24.83 -7.87 10.24
N ALA A 707 24.62 -6.56 10.33
CA ALA A 707 25.51 -5.56 9.79
C ALA A 707 25.51 -4.32 10.69
N THR A 708 26.65 -3.64 10.81
CA THR A 708 26.71 -2.28 11.33
C THR A 708 26.92 -1.33 10.16
N PHE A 709 25.94 -0.47 9.90
CA PHE A 709 26.00 0.54 8.86
C PHE A 709 26.42 1.89 9.46
N THR A 710 27.39 2.57 8.83
CA THR A 710 27.83 3.91 9.22
C THR A 710 27.45 4.90 8.12
N PRO A 711 26.30 5.62 8.23
CA PRO A 711 25.75 6.44 7.14
C PRO A 711 26.69 7.51 6.60
N HIS A 712 27.48 8.15 7.49
CA HIS A 712 28.43 9.20 7.12
C HIS A 712 29.47 8.72 6.10
N ASP A 713 29.95 7.49 6.25
CA ASP A 713 30.96 6.90 5.36
C ASP A 713 30.32 6.03 4.27
N GLY A 714 29.06 5.62 4.48
CA GLY A 714 28.35 4.69 3.63
C GLY A 714 29.02 3.31 3.57
N GLU A 715 29.54 2.86 4.71
CA GLU A 715 30.23 1.58 4.86
C GLU A 715 29.41 0.62 5.74
N PHE A 716 29.47 -0.67 5.38
CA PHE A 716 28.91 -1.77 6.16
C PHE A 716 30.02 -2.64 6.77
N ASP A 717 29.88 -2.98 8.05
CA ASP A 717 30.63 -4.02 8.72
C ASP A 717 29.70 -5.23 8.97
N PHE A 718 29.90 -6.32 8.24
CA PHE A 718 29.01 -7.49 8.28
C PHE A 718 29.42 -8.48 9.37
N ASP A 719 28.44 -8.96 10.14
CA ASP A 719 28.58 -9.95 11.20
C ASP A 719 27.71 -11.17 10.89
N LEU A 720 28.28 -12.20 10.28
CA LEU A 720 27.53 -13.36 9.77
C LEU A 720 27.26 -14.36 10.89
N ALA A 721 26.08 -15.00 10.85
CA ALA A 721 25.60 -15.90 11.89
C ALA A 721 26.58 -17.03 12.23
N ASP A 722 26.68 -17.37 13.52
CA ASP A 722 27.42 -18.53 14.00
C ASP A 722 26.95 -19.82 13.29
N GLY A 723 27.90 -20.60 12.77
CA GLY A 723 27.63 -21.86 12.08
C GLY A 723 27.53 -21.77 10.56
N LYS A 724 27.53 -20.57 9.99
CA LYS A 724 27.75 -20.37 8.55
C LYS A 724 29.20 -20.63 8.18
N THR A 725 29.41 -21.33 7.08
CA THR A 725 30.73 -21.65 6.53
C THR A 725 30.93 -20.92 5.21
N GLU A 726 32.09 -20.30 5.05
CA GLU A 726 32.48 -19.66 3.80
C GLU A 726 32.58 -20.68 2.66
N ILE A 727 32.00 -20.34 1.51
CA ILE A 727 32.09 -21.11 0.27
C ILE A 727 33.06 -20.41 -0.69
N SER A 728 34.25 -20.98 -0.84
CA SER A 728 35.27 -20.48 -1.75
C SER A 728 34.89 -20.71 -3.22
N VAL A 729 35.37 -19.83 -4.09
CA VAL A 729 35.23 -20.00 -5.56
C VAL A 729 35.98 -21.25 -6.03
N ASP A 730 35.30 -22.11 -6.79
CA ASP A 730 35.87 -23.22 -7.52
C ASP A 730 35.85 -22.91 -9.03
N THR A 731 37.03 -22.58 -9.58
CA THR A 731 37.23 -22.30 -11.01
C THR A 731 36.86 -23.45 -11.96
N GLY A 732 36.63 -24.67 -11.45
CA GLY A 732 36.15 -25.81 -12.22
C GLY A 732 34.63 -25.87 -12.38
N VAL A 733 33.88 -25.05 -11.65
CA VAL A 733 32.42 -24.98 -11.67
C VAL A 733 31.99 -24.05 -12.81
N ALA A 734 31.01 -24.49 -13.59
CA ALA A 734 30.46 -23.71 -14.68
C ALA A 734 29.60 -22.55 -14.16
N THR A 735 29.48 -21.50 -14.95
CA THR A 735 28.53 -20.40 -14.74
C THR A 735 27.13 -20.95 -14.53
N VAL A 736 26.43 -20.46 -13.49
CA VAL A 736 25.02 -20.79 -13.25
C VAL A 736 24.16 -19.97 -14.22
N THR A 737 23.15 -20.58 -14.83
CA THR A 737 22.29 -19.91 -15.81
C THR A 737 20.82 -20.02 -15.44
N ASN A 738 20.03 -18.98 -15.76
CA ASN A 738 18.57 -18.97 -15.64
C ASN A 738 17.97 -18.30 -16.90
N ASP A 739 16.88 -18.81 -17.45
CA ASP A 739 16.25 -18.32 -18.68
C ASP A 739 14.99 -17.45 -18.45
N ASP A 740 14.71 -17.07 -17.20
CA ASP A 740 13.66 -16.13 -16.82
C ASP A 740 13.95 -15.46 -15.45
N VAL A 741 15.10 -14.78 -15.35
CA VAL A 741 15.71 -14.43 -14.06
C VAL A 741 14.96 -13.34 -13.28
N ILE A 742 14.15 -12.53 -13.95
CA ILE A 742 13.36 -11.44 -13.35
C ILE A 742 11.88 -11.82 -13.14
N TYR A 743 11.60 -13.12 -13.01
CA TYR A 743 10.28 -13.67 -12.72
C TYR A 743 10.30 -14.54 -11.45
N GLU A 744 9.28 -14.40 -10.59
CA GLU A 744 9.18 -15.10 -9.29
C GLU A 744 10.50 -15.10 -8.50
N ASP A 745 10.92 -16.24 -7.95
CA ASP A 745 12.10 -16.39 -7.10
C ASP A 745 13.38 -16.74 -7.87
N ASN A 746 13.41 -16.51 -9.18
CA ASN A 746 14.47 -17.01 -10.05
C ASN A 746 15.83 -16.34 -9.80
N TYR A 747 15.86 -15.03 -9.51
CA TYR A 747 17.09 -14.33 -9.17
C TYR A 747 17.75 -14.92 -7.91
N ARG A 748 16.98 -15.04 -6.81
CA ARG A 748 17.50 -15.60 -5.54
C ARG A 748 17.93 -17.05 -5.73
N GLN A 749 17.16 -17.88 -6.43
CA GLN A 749 17.57 -19.26 -6.74
C GLN A 749 18.88 -19.32 -7.53
N MET A 750 19.06 -18.44 -8.53
CA MET A 750 20.28 -18.34 -9.31
C MET A 750 21.48 -17.93 -8.43
N ALA A 751 21.33 -16.84 -7.65
CA ALA A 751 22.38 -16.31 -6.78
C ALA A 751 22.78 -17.30 -5.68
N THR A 752 21.80 -17.94 -5.03
CA THR A 752 22.07 -18.93 -3.98
C THR A 752 22.70 -20.20 -4.53
N THR A 753 22.28 -20.66 -5.72
CA THR A 753 22.90 -21.79 -6.43
C THR A 753 24.35 -21.49 -6.82
N MET A 754 24.62 -20.26 -7.29
CA MET A 754 25.97 -19.78 -7.60
C MET A 754 26.89 -19.88 -6.38
N VAL A 755 26.44 -19.37 -5.23
CA VAL A 755 27.20 -19.46 -3.97
C VAL A 755 27.37 -20.92 -3.53
N ALA A 756 26.29 -21.69 -3.44
CA ALA A 756 26.30 -23.06 -2.93
C ALA A 756 27.21 -23.99 -3.74
N ASN A 757 27.30 -23.77 -5.06
CA ASN A 757 28.18 -24.52 -5.94
C ASN A 757 29.63 -23.99 -5.96
N GLY A 758 29.90 -22.82 -5.38
CA GLY A 758 31.19 -22.15 -5.51
C GLY A 758 31.47 -21.60 -6.91
N ALA A 759 30.42 -21.30 -7.69
CA ALA A 759 30.58 -20.68 -9.01
C ALA A 759 31.13 -19.25 -8.88
N ALA A 760 31.92 -18.83 -9.87
CA ALA A 760 32.46 -17.47 -9.94
C ALA A 760 31.44 -16.48 -10.52
N ASP A 761 30.59 -16.96 -11.44
CA ASP A 761 29.67 -16.16 -12.25
C ASP A 761 28.30 -16.84 -12.32
N ALA A 762 27.25 -16.03 -12.46
CA ALA A 762 25.93 -16.44 -12.86
C ALA A 762 25.35 -15.45 -13.88
N THR A 763 24.61 -15.95 -14.86
CA THR A 763 24.00 -15.16 -15.94
C THR A 763 22.55 -15.58 -16.12
N GLY A 764 21.64 -14.63 -16.00
CA GLY A 764 20.22 -14.82 -16.25
C GLY A 764 19.75 -13.99 -17.45
N THR A 765 18.72 -14.46 -18.15
CA THR A 765 17.96 -13.64 -19.11
C THR A 765 16.52 -13.48 -18.66
N SER A 766 15.88 -12.36 -18.99
CA SER A 766 14.43 -12.21 -18.82
C SER A 766 13.65 -12.96 -19.91
N TYR A 767 12.39 -13.30 -19.65
CA TYR A 767 11.50 -13.87 -20.67
C TYR A 767 11.05 -12.85 -21.72
N GLU A 768 10.87 -11.60 -21.29
CA GLU A 768 10.47 -10.47 -22.13
C GLU A 768 11.49 -10.20 -23.23
N ASN A 769 11.03 -9.65 -24.36
CA ASN A 769 11.82 -9.58 -25.58
C ASN A 769 12.03 -8.17 -26.16
N ASP A 770 11.46 -7.12 -25.56
CA ASP A 770 11.64 -5.73 -26.01
C ASP A 770 11.94 -4.77 -24.84
N PRO A 771 13.20 -4.72 -24.37
CA PRO A 771 14.29 -5.63 -24.67
C PRO A 771 14.26 -6.87 -23.76
N THR A 772 14.94 -7.94 -24.17
CA THR A 772 15.38 -8.96 -23.20
C THR A 772 16.45 -8.38 -22.29
N TYR A 773 16.36 -8.59 -20.99
CA TYR A 773 17.39 -8.20 -20.04
C TYR A 773 18.34 -9.35 -19.76
N GLU A 774 19.65 -9.08 -19.86
CA GLU A 774 20.69 -9.94 -19.31
C GLU A 774 21.11 -9.43 -17.93
N VAL A 775 21.07 -10.31 -16.94
CA VAL A 775 21.42 -10.08 -15.54
C VAL A 775 22.65 -10.90 -15.20
N ASN A 776 23.79 -10.24 -14.97
CA ASN A 776 25.05 -10.90 -14.65
C ASN A 776 25.42 -10.64 -13.20
N LEU A 777 25.64 -11.72 -12.44
CA LEU A 777 26.11 -11.68 -11.07
C LEU A 777 27.49 -12.32 -11.00
N SER A 778 28.48 -11.64 -10.44
CA SER A 778 29.86 -12.10 -10.40
C SER A 778 30.52 -11.92 -9.04
N ARG A 779 31.51 -12.78 -8.75
CA ARG A 779 32.36 -12.67 -7.57
C ARG A 779 33.66 -11.95 -7.93
N THR A 780 33.86 -10.80 -7.29
CA THR A 780 35.11 -10.03 -7.31
C THR A 780 36.10 -10.57 -6.26
N GLY A 781 37.24 -9.91 -6.10
CA GLY A 781 38.27 -10.30 -5.13
C GLY A 781 37.81 -10.23 -3.67
N ASP A 782 36.82 -9.38 -3.37
CA ASP A 782 36.31 -9.13 -2.02
C ASP A 782 34.94 -9.80 -1.78
N SER A 783 34.41 -10.53 -2.78
CA SER A 783 33.13 -11.22 -2.69
C SER A 783 33.21 -12.49 -1.86
N VAL A 784 32.37 -12.57 -0.83
CA VAL A 784 32.32 -13.72 0.07
C VAL A 784 30.92 -14.29 0.10
N GLY A 785 30.82 -15.61 -0.04
CA GLY A 785 29.57 -16.35 0.03
C GLY A 785 29.63 -17.33 1.21
N TYR A 786 28.50 -17.53 1.87
CA TYR A 786 28.37 -18.35 3.07
C TYR A 786 27.15 -19.27 2.96
N ALA A 787 27.23 -20.44 3.57
CA ALA A 787 26.08 -21.34 3.71
C ALA A 787 26.07 -21.98 5.10
N ASP A 788 24.87 -22.21 5.65
CA ASP A 788 24.68 -23.01 6.86
C ASP A 788 24.31 -24.47 6.54
N THR A 789 24.16 -25.29 7.57
CA THR A 789 23.81 -26.71 7.43
C THR A 789 22.36 -26.97 7.02
N SER A 790 21.48 -25.98 7.17
CA SER A 790 20.09 -26.01 6.68
C SER A 790 19.99 -25.65 5.19
N GLY A 791 21.05 -25.12 4.59
CA GLY A 791 21.08 -24.66 3.21
C GLY A 791 20.70 -23.20 3.02
N ARG A 792 20.58 -22.40 4.10
CA ARG A 792 20.45 -20.95 3.96
C ARG A 792 21.78 -20.39 3.49
N VAL A 793 21.71 -19.47 2.53
CA VAL A 793 22.87 -18.91 1.85
C VAL A 793 22.87 -17.41 2.04
N SER A 794 24.04 -16.86 2.37
CA SER A 794 24.29 -15.42 2.43
C SER A 794 25.44 -15.05 1.51
N TYR A 795 25.46 -13.82 1.00
CA TYR A 795 26.61 -13.31 0.27
C TYR A 795 26.81 -11.82 0.51
N ILE A 796 28.06 -11.37 0.35
CA ILE A 796 28.45 -9.97 0.48
C ILE A 796 29.41 -9.57 -0.64
N HIS A 797 29.30 -8.31 -1.09
CA HIS A 797 30.12 -7.70 -2.13
C HIS A 797 30.06 -8.39 -3.50
N PHE A 798 28.91 -8.97 -3.88
CA PHE A 798 28.76 -9.50 -5.24
C PHE A 798 28.51 -8.34 -6.21
N GLN A 799 28.99 -8.46 -7.44
CA GLN A 799 28.79 -7.42 -8.45
C GLN A 799 27.67 -7.85 -9.40
N LEU A 800 26.71 -6.95 -9.58
CA LEU A 800 25.56 -7.07 -10.47
C LEU A 800 25.71 -6.09 -11.65
N ASP A 801 25.59 -6.62 -12.86
CA ASP A 801 25.48 -5.85 -14.09
C ASP A 801 24.14 -6.17 -14.78
N LEU A 802 23.44 -5.13 -15.23
CA LEU A 802 22.17 -5.23 -15.96
C LEU A 802 22.36 -4.65 -17.36
N SER A 803 21.90 -5.36 -18.39
CA SER A 803 22.00 -4.87 -19.76
C SER A 803 20.82 -5.30 -20.63
N PRO A 804 20.19 -4.38 -21.38
CA PRO A 804 19.19 -4.72 -22.39
C PRO A 804 19.89 -5.36 -23.61
N GLN A 805 19.27 -6.39 -24.17
CA GLN A 805 19.68 -7.12 -25.36
C GLN A 805 18.64 -6.93 -26.46
N ASN A 806 19.12 -6.71 -27.69
CA ASN A 806 18.28 -6.50 -28.89
C ASN A 806 17.96 -7.80 -29.64
#